data_AF-A0A917LVP5-F1
#
_entry.id   AF-A0A917LVP5-F1
#
_cell.length_a   1.000
_cell.length_b   1.000
_cell.length_c   1.000
_cell.angle_alpha   90.00
_cell.angle_beta   90.00
_cell.angle_gamma   90.00
#
_symmetry.space_group_name_H-M   'P 1'
#
loop_
_entity.id
_entity.type
_entity.pdbx_description
1 polymer ?
#
loop_
_entity_poly.entity_id
_entity_poly.type
_entity_poly.pdbx_seq_one_letter_code
_entity_poly.pdbx_strand_id
1 'polypeptide(L)'
;MSQAYSETKRSKRLPQALASAVPGQPPQTEPAWAGNAAYSLPLVDAGAGRDALLAYFHNTWALTETLFSALVSEEAYYVRPYHKTRHPLIFYYVHPVSFYVNKLLVAGLISEPINKEFEALFETGVDEMSWDDLHEGEQEVWPSVAEAQIYRQQVYTMVCELIETHPAFDTPITMEDPGWALIMCFEHERIHLETSSVLIRELPLKYLRVPNQWPSFASHQTASAVRTSSAASGVAETRFVSPVKGLHYPDDNPMIAVAATEVQLGKPRHWPSYGWDNEYGSERRDVPAFQASERLISNGEFYEFVSCGAYLEEKYWSEAGWQWRRFRNTRWPTFWVQDGPVGSHQYRLRTLFEEIPMQWDWPAIVNFYEAKAYCSWLTEQQSANQRPYRLLLEKEHVAMRDAAQQQLVNWQPRGGDRQDDLLTLDPVMADSALSNRGHNLNLRFGSEGPVEADEPNEAGFRDVFGNVWQWCEDAFHPLQDFEIHPYYVDFSMPCFDGEHQMILGGSFISTGDEASVWARFHFRPHFFQHAGFRVVQGEALLPDTGKLRYESDVLLNQYLLFHYGSAMEQRDESISQSAGHPATPPFMETMASLVVSHASRPGSVLDLGCAVGRASFELARHFEDVVAVDYSDSFIAAAQHLQQHGQLDYERLESGRHTTTLQARVENPAGPDRLQFMQGDAGNLQGSSLSQPLSQPPNEAGRFDAVLMSNLLCRLPDPAACLAQFVGDASPLAEGGILVLASPNTWMEQYTPAEKFLDAPDSDGAVEVLASLLPGFELLHQQDLPFMIREHRRKYEYVVSHVTIWRRKL
;
A
#
# COMPACT_ATOMS: atom_id res chain seq x y z
N MET A 1 23.78 -16.55 28.61
CA MET A 1 24.80 -15.47 28.73
C MET A 1 24.10 -14.11 28.94
N SER A 2 23.26 -14.00 29.98
CA SER A 2 22.37 -12.84 30.20
C SER A 2 22.72 -12.05 31.47
N GLN A 3 24.01 -11.94 31.81
CA GLN A 3 24.46 -11.24 33.03
C GLN A 3 25.75 -10.43 32.86
N ALA A 4 26.12 -10.07 31.63
CA ALA A 4 27.30 -9.25 31.33
C ALA A 4 26.98 -7.94 30.55
N TYR A 5 25.70 -7.62 30.35
CA TYR A 5 25.27 -6.42 29.61
C TYR A 5 24.66 -5.32 30.52
N SER A 6 24.81 -5.43 31.84
CA SER A 6 24.18 -4.55 32.83
C SER A 6 25.10 -3.49 33.46
N GLU A 7 26.41 -3.46 33.16
CA GLU A 7 27.37 -2.63 33.91
C GLU A 7 28.08 -1.51 33.12
N THR A 8 27.62 -1.16 31.92
CA THR A 8 28.19 -0.02 31.16
C THR A 8 27.23 1.16 30.95
N LYS A 9 26.12 1.23 31.70
CA LYS A 9 25.13 2.34 31.66
C LYS A 9 25.37 3.46 32.69
N ARG A 10 26.60 3.67 33.17
CA ARG A 10 26.93 4.83 34.00
C ARG A 10 28.25 5.46 33.57
N SER A 11 28.20 6.77 33.35
CA SER A 11 29.32 7.67 33.04
C SER A 11 29.76 7.74 31.57
N LYS A 12 28.95 8.38 30.73
CA LYS A 12 29.49 9.39 29.82
C LYS A 12 28.79 10.72 30.13
N ARG A 13 29.52 11.59 30.84
CA ARG A 13 29.25 13.03 30.84
C ARG A 13 29.15 13.46 29.39
N LEU A 14 28.17 14.32 29.07
CA LEU A 14 28.18 15.19 27.89
C LEU A 14 29.64 15.58 27.57
N PRO A 15 30.16 15.24 26.39
CA PRO A 15 31.47 15.72 25.98
C PRO A 15 31.44 17.26 25.98
N GLN A 16 32.28 17.86 26.83
CA GLN A 16 32.66 19.26 26.70
C GLN A 16 33.44 19.42 25.40
N ALA A 17 32.73 19.67 24.30
CA ALA A 17 33.25 20.20 23.06
C ALA A 17 32.17 21.05 22.36
N LEU A 18 31.55 21.97 23.11
CA LEU A 18 30.83 23.10 22.54
C LEU A 18 31.87 24.14 22.11
N ALA A 19 32.30 24.05 20.86
CA ALA A 19 32.90 25.15 20.14
C ALA A 19 31.98 25.51 18.97
N SER A 20 31.33 26.67 19.12
CA SER A 20 30.60 27.47 18.13
C SER A 20 29.30 26.92 17.50
N ALA A 21 28.22 26.90 18.27
CA ALA A 21 26.93 27.36 17.74
C ALA A 21 26.83 28.86 18.05
N VAL A 22 26.85 29.73 17.03
CA VAL A 22 26.59 31.16 17.21
C VAL A 22 25.08 31.32 17.44
N PRO A 23 24.62 31.85 18.59
CA PRO A 23 23.20 32.07 18.82
C PRO A 23 22.62 32.97 17.71
N GLY A 24 21.63 32.45 16.97
CA GLY A 24 20.95 33.18 15.90
C GLY A 24 21.47 32.95 14.47
N GLN A 25 22.36 31.98 14.24
CA GLN A 25 22.65 31.49 12.88
C GLN A 25 21.96 30.13 12.63
N PRO A 26 21.38 29.91 11.43
CA PRO A 26 20.80 28.61 11.09
C PRO A 26 21.86 27.51 11.19
N PRO A 27 21.53 26.28 11.62
CA PRO A 27 22.50 25.21 11.80
C PRO A 27 23.23 24.82 10.52
N GLN A 28 22.58 24.97 9.34
CA GLN A 28 23.19 24.70 8.04
C GLN A 28 23.44 25.99 7.26
N THR A 29 24.51 25.97 6.48
CA THR A 29 24.80 27.01 5.50
C THR A 29 24.19 26.61 4.16
N GLU A 30 23.45 27.52 3.53
CA GLU A 30 22.88 27.30 2.21
C GLU A 30 23.99 27.21 1.14
N PRO A 31 24.02 26.16 0.30
CA PRO A 31 24.96 26.06 -0.82
C PRO A 31 24.79 27.19 -1.84
N ALA A 32 25.87 27.57 -2.52
CA ALA A 32 25.80 28.51 -3.64
C ALA A 32 25.46 27.78 -4.94
N TRP A 33 24.53 28.33 -5.72
CA TRP A 33 24.08 27.78 -6.99
C TRP A 33 24.47 28.67 -8.18
N ALA A 34 24.99 28.05 -9.23
CA ALA A 34 25.19 28.76 -10.50
C ALA A 34 23.84 29.21 -11.06
N GLY A 35 23.65 30.51 -11.26
CA GLY A 35 22.37 31.07 -11.72
C GLY A 35 21.43 31.56 -10.61
N ASN A 36 21.86 31.54 -9.33
CA ASN A 36 21.11 32.01 -8.16
C ASN A 36 19.80 31.27 -7.86
N ALA A 37 19.64 30.04 -8.36
CA ALA A 37 18.52 29.16 -8.03
C ALA A 37 18.99 27.70 -8.04
N ALA A 38 18.47 26.88 -7.12
CA ALA A 38 18.70 25.45 -7.09
C ALA A 38 18.09 24.77 -8.32
N TYR A 39 18.75 23.74 -8.82
CA TYR A 39 18.28 22.98 -9.97
C TYR A 39 18.74 21.53 -9.87
N SER A 40 17.96 20.60 -10.42
CA SER A 40 18.43 19.22 -10.60
C SER A 40 19.16 19.07 -11.92
N LEU A 41 20.26 18.33 -11.91
CA LEU A 41 20.84 17.80 -13.15
C LEU A 41 19.92 16.71 -13.74
N PRO A 42 20.00 16.47 -15.06
CA PRO A 42 19.38 15.30 -15.69
C PRO A 42 19.83 14.00 -15.01
N LEU A 43 18.96 12.99 -15.01
CA LEU A 43 19.27 11.65 -14.52
C LEU A 43 20.54 11.14 -15.21
N VAL A 44 21.47 10.62 -14.41
CA VAL A 44 22.80 10.28 -14.88
C VAL A 44 22.78 9.02 -15.76
N ASP A 45 23.42 9.11 -16.92
CA ASP A 45 23.77 7.94 -17.73
C ASP A 45 24.90 7.17 -17.01
N ALA A 46 24.64 5.91 -16.67
CA ALA A 46 25.54 5.01 -15.95
C ALA A 46 26.88 4.78 -16.70
N GLY A 47 26.92 5.07 -18.00
CA GLY A 47 28.11 5.04 -18.86
C GLY A 47 28.80 6.38 -19.12
N ALA A 48 28.37 7.47 -18.48
CA ALA A 48 28.90 8.81 -18.73
C ALA A 48 30.29 9.08 -18.12
N GLY A 49 30.76 8.21 -17.21
CA GLY A 49 32.09 8.29 -16.61
C GLY A 49 32.18 9.16 -15.36
N ARG A 50 33.39 9.24 -14.78
CA ARG A 50 33.65 9.83 -13.44
C ARG A 50 33.17 11.27 -13.28
N ASP A 51 33.42 12.12 -14.27
CA ASP A 51 33.05 13.55 -14.20
C ASP A 51 31.53 13.74 -14.08
N ALA A 52 30.75 12.92 -14.79
CA ALA A 52 29.29 12.96 -14.72
C ALA A 52 28.77 12.43 -13.38
N LEU A 53 29.36 11.34 -12.87
CA LEU A 53 29.02 10.78 -11.55
C LEU A 53 29.33 11.77 -10.42
N LEU A 54 30.49 12.44 -10.47
CA LEU A 54 30.85 13.49 -9.50
C LEU A 54 29.90 14.68 -9.58
N ALA A 55 29.61 15.17 -10.79
CA ALA A 55 28.69 16.28 -10.98
C ALA A 55 27.29 15.95 -10.44
N TYR A 56 26.80 14.74 -10.71
CA TYR A 56 25.50 14.28 -10.22
C TYR A 56 25.49 14.12 -8.69
N PHE A 57 26.55 13.54 -8.10
CA PHE A 57 26.71 13.44 -6.65
C PHE A 57 26.72 14.82 -5.98
N HIS A 58 27.53 15.75 -6.48
CA HIS A 58 27.59 17.13 -5.96
C HIS A 58 26.24 17.84 -6.07
N ASN A 59 25.51 17.63 -7.17
CA ASN A 59 24.18 18.19 -7.35
C ASN A 59 23.17 17.60 -6.36
N THR A 60 23.11 16.27 -6.22
CA THR A 60 22.25 15.58 -5.23
C THR A 60 22.54 16.08 -3.82
N TRP A 61 23.83 16.17 -3.45
CA TRP A 61 24.24 16.69 -2.15
C TRP A 61 23.79 18.14 -1.94
N ALA A 62 24.02 19.02 -2.92
CA ALA A 62 23.64 20.42 -2.84
C ALA A 62 22.12 20.62 -2.73
N LEU A 63 21.31 19.77 -3.38
CA LEU A 63 19.85 19.78 -3.25
C LEU A 63 19.43 19.49 -1.80
N THR A 64 19.95 18.41 -1.21
CA THR A 64 19.70 18.06 0.20
C THR A 64 20.10 19.19 1.14
N GLU A 65 21.33 19.71 1.01
CA GLU A 65 21.84 20.80 1.85
C GLU A 65 20.99 22.08 1.70
N THR A 66 20.49 22.37 0.49
CA THR A 66 19.62 23.53 0.25
C THR A 66 18.29 23.36 0.98
N LEU A 67 17.65 22.18 0.88
CA LEU A 67 16.39 21.89 1.56
C LEU A 67 16.55 21.98 3.10
N PHE A 68 17.60 21.37 3.66
CA PHE A 68 17.86 21.38 5.10
C PHE A 68 18.35 22.74 5.63
N SER A 69 18.84 23.64 4.76
CA SER A 69 19.14 25.02 5.11
C SER A 69 17.91 25.86 5.47
N ALA A 70 16.70 25.37 5.15
CA ALA A 70 15.44 25.97 5.56
C ALA A 70 15.20 25.90 7.07
N LEU A 71 15.84 24.96 7.77
CA LEU A 71 15.67 24.78 9.21
C LEU A 71 16.43 25.87 9.99
N VAL A 72 15.72 26.65 10.81
CA VAL A 72 16.31 27.84 11.48
C VAL A 72 16.87 27.57 12.87
N SER A 73 16.69 26.36 13.41
CA SER A 73 17.20 25.96 14.73
C SER A 73 17.52 24.47 14.79
N GLU A 74 18.39 24.06 15.72
CA GLU A 74 18.66 22.63 15.96
C GLU A 74 17.40 21.88 16.39
N GLU A 75 16.54 22.53 17.18
CA GLU A 75 15.26 21.95 17.62
C GLU A 75 14.43 21.44 16.44
N ALA A 76 14.43 22.16 15.32
CA ALA A 76 13.69 21.80 14.11
C ALA A 76 14.06 20.40 13.56
N TYR A 77 15.29 19.94 13.76
CA TYR A 77 15.75 18.61 13.34
C TYR A 77 15.12 17.49 14.16
N TYR A 78 14.70 17.76 15.40
CA TYR A 78 14.26 16.75 16.35
C TYR A 78 12.74 16.73 16.58
N VAL A 79 12.00 17.69 16.01
CA VAL A 79 10.54 17.71 16.05
C VAL A 79 10.01 16.52 15.26
N ARG A 80 9.28 15.62 15.95
CA ARG A 80 8.55 14.53 15.28
C ARG A 80 7.26 15.08 14.67
N PRO A 81 6.85 14.58 13.49
CA PRO A 81 5.55 14.89 12.92
C PRO A 81 4.41 14.52 13.87
N TYR A 82 3.34 15.32 13.87
CA TYR A 82 2.22 15.17 14.82
C TYR A 82 1.52 13.82 14.72
N HIS A 83 1.55 13.20 13.54
CA HIS A 83 0.90 11.94 13.26
C HIS A 83 1.70 10.71 13.75
N LYS A 84 2.97 10.90 14.13
CA LYS A 84 3.91 9.91 14.69
C LYS A 84 4.26 8.69 13.81
N THR A 85 3.85 8.68 12.55
CA THR A 85 4.17 7.59 11.60
C THR A 85 5.51 7.78 10.88
N ARG A 86 6.34 8.72 11.33
CA ARG A 86 7.62 9.12 10.71
C ARG A 86 8.64 9.53 11.78
N HIS A 87 9.92 9.34 11.47
CA HIS A 87 11.05 9.80 12.30
C HIS A 87 11.19 11.35 12.26
N PRO A 88 11.94 11.96 13.19
CA PRO A 88 12.29 13.38 13.08
C PRO A 88 13.30 13.64 11.96
N LEU A 89 13.40 14.88 11.47
CA LEU A 89 14.24 15.26 10.32
C LEU A 89 15.74 14.94 10.47
N ILE A 90 16.28 14.85 11.70
CA ILE A 90 17.66 14.40 11.92
C ILE A 90 17.91 12.99 11.36
N PHE A 91 16.89 12.12 11.38
CA PHE A 91 16.96 10.80 10.76
C PHE A 91 17.14 10.95 9.26
N TYR A 92 16.27 11.69 8.60
CA TYR A 92 16.32 11.90 7.15
C TYR A 92 17.54 12.69 6.68
N TYR A 93 18.18 13.45 7.59
CA TYR A 93 19.44 14.13 7.30
C TYR A 93 20.65 13.17 7.29
N VAL A 94 20.63 12.09 8.08
CA VAL A 94 21.79 11.20 8.23
C VAL A 94 21.59 9.84 7.56
N HIS A 95 20.36 9.34 7.53
CA HIS A 95 20.01 8.04 6.94
C HIS A 95 20.49 7.88 5.50
N PRO A 96 20.29 8.85 4.57
CA PRO A 96 20.78 8.70 3.20
C PRO A 96 22.29 8.50 3.14
N VAL A 97 23.07 9.25 3.92
CA VAL A 97 24.55 9.13 3.89
C VAL A 97 25.06 7.87 4.58
N SER A 98 24.34 7.37 5.61
CA SER A 98 24.60 6.04 6.16
C SER A 98 24.31 4.94 5.15
N PHE A 99 23.27 5.11 4.33
CA PHE A 99 22.95 4.18 3.25
C PHE A 99 24.09 4.08 2.22
N TYR A 100 24.75 5.19 1.85
CA TYR A 100 25.98 5.12 1.02
C TYR A 100 26.99 4.17 1.63
N VAL A 101 27.37 4.36 2.89
CA VAL A 101 28.40 3.52 3.52
C VAL A 101 27.97 2.05 3.55
N ASN A 102 26.73 1.77 3.97
CA ASN A 102 26.21 0.41 4.07
C ASN A 102 26.19 -0.30 2.71
N LYS A 103 25.69 0.35 1.67
CA LYS A 103 25.57 -0.27 0.34
C LYS A 103 26.92 -0.37 -0.38
N LEU A 104 27.81 0.60 -0.20
CA LEU A 104 29.17 0.52 -0.74
C LEU A 104 30.00 -0.59 -0.06
N LEU A 105 29.77 -0.87 1.23
CA LEU A 105 30.34 -2.04 1.92
C LEU A 105 29.79 -3.35 1.33
N VAL A 106 28.47 -3.45 1.16
CA VAL A 106 27.82 -4.65 0.58
C VAL A 106 28.31 -4.91 -0.86
N ALA A 107 28.49 -3.86 -1.65
CA ALA A 107 29.03 -3.97 -3.01
C ALA A 107 30.55 -4.23 -3.05
N GLY A 108 31.25 -4.11 -1.92
CA GLY A 108 32.71 -4.27 -1.84
C GLY A 108 33.51 -3.12 -2.46
N LEU A 109 32.89 -1.95 -2.62
CA LEU A 109 33.55 -0.72 -3.10
C LEU A 109 34.38 -0.05 -2.01
N ILE A 110 34.02 -0.28 -0.74
CA ILE A 110 34.81 0.08 0.43
C ILE A 110 34.92 -1.13 1.36
N SER A 111 35.95 -1.16 2.21
CA SER A 111 36.24 -2.30 3.09
C SER A 111 35.92 -2.07 4.56
N GLU A 112 35.80 -0.81 4.98
CA GLU A 112 35.58 -0.45 6.37
C GLU A 112 34.52 0.65 6.48
N PRO A 113 33.71 0.63 7.56
CA PRO A 113 32.78 1.70 7.87
C PRO A 113 33.48 2.99 8.31
N ILE A 114 32.75 4.10 8.25
CA ILE A 114 33.20 5.42 8.74
C ILE A 114 32.82 5.61 10.21
N ASN A 115 31.56 5.30 10.56
CA ASN A 115 31.03 5.36 11.91
C ASN A 115 29.98 4.25 12.13
N LYS A 116 30.46 3.11 12.65
CA LYS A 116 29.65 1.91 12.94
C LYS A 116 28.40 2.19 13.78
N GLU A 117 28.47 3.15 14.70
CA GLU A 117 27.31 3.48 15.55
C GLU A 117 26.22 4.19 14.75
N PHE A 118 26.59 5.12 13.86
CA PHE A 118 25.63 5.84 13.02
C PHE A 118 25.06 4.95 11.93
N GLU A 119 25.92 4.16 11.28
CA GLU A 119 25.51 3.26 10.21
C GLU A 119 24.50 2.22 10.68
N ALA A 120 24.63 1.73 11.92
CA ALA A 120 23.64 0.85 12.55
C ALA A 120 22.39 1.62 13.06
N LEU A 121 22.58 2.81 13.65
CA LEU A 121 21.47 3.61 14.17
C LEU A 121 20.50 4.06 13.07
N PHE A 122 21.02 4.34 11.88
CA PHE A 122 20.25 4.80 10.73
C PHE A 122 20.04 3.70 9.67
N GLU A 123 20.26 2.41 9.99
CA GLU A 123 20.06 1.31 9.01
C GLU A 123 18.58 0.98 8.77
N THR A 124 17.70 1.27 9.74
CA THR A 124 16.29 0.86 9.71
C THR A 124 15.50 1.52 8.59
N GLY A 125 14.54 0.78 8.02
CA GLY A 125 13.58 1.29 7.03
C GLY A 125 12.73 2.45 7.56
N VAL A 126 12.18 3.23 6.63
CA VAL A 126 11.50 4.51 6.93
C VAL A 126 9.98 4.45 6.92
N ASP A 127 9.44 3.39 6.30
CA ASP A 127 8.01 3.13 6.19
C ASP A 127 7.56 2.09 7.21
N GLU A 128 6.37 2.32 7.76
CA GLU A 128 5.69 1.43 8.69
C GLU A 128 5.19 0.20 7.92
N MET A 129 5.80 -0.95 8.14
CA MET A 129 5.39 -2.24 7.58
C MET A 129 4.39 -2.97 8.49
N SER A 130 4.28 -2.56 9.76
CA SER A 130 3.27 -2.97 10.72
C SER A 130 2.95 -1.87 11.74
N TRP A 131 1.76 -1.90 12.36
CA TRP A 131 1.33 -0.92 13.37
C TRP A 131 2.26 -0.80 14.61
N ASP A 132 3.20 -1.75 14.77
CA ASP A 132 4.14 -1.83 15.89
C ASP A 132 5.60 -1.48 15.48
N ASP A 133 5.84 -1.13 14.21
CA ASP A 133 7.20 -0.89 13.71
C ASP A 133 7.83 0.38 14.28
N LEU A 134 6.99 1.38 14.59
CA LEU A 134 7.43 2.62 15.23
C LEU A 134 7.26 2.49 16.74
N HIS A 135 8.19 1.76 17.34
CA HIS A 135 8.28 1.54 18.78
C HIS A 135 7.96 2.82 19.58
N GLU A 136 6.97 2.74 20.47
CA GLU A 136 6.72 3.74 21.54
C GLU A 136 7.87 3.83 22.57
N GLY A 137 8.95 3.09 22.36
CA GLY A 137 10.17 3.13 23.16
C GLY A 137 10.92 4.44 23.00
N GLU A 138 11.46 4.94 24.11
CA GLU A 138 12.39 6.06 24.21
C GLU A 138 13.58 5.88 23.24
N GLN A 139 13.45 6.29 21.98
CA GLN A 139 14.57 6.49 21.07
C GLN A 139 15.27 7.82 21.44
N GLU A 140 15.63 7.94 22.71
CA GLU A 140 16.54 8.96 23.23
C GLU A 140 17.96 8.47 22.94
N VAL A 141 18.52 8.92 21.83
CA VAL A 141 19.76 9.72 21.70
C VAL A 141 20.08 9.79 20.20
N TRP A 142 19.39 10.66 19.45
CA TRP A 142 19.88 11.08 18.14
C TRP A 142 21.20 11.84 18.30
N PRO A 143 22.14 11.76 17.34
CA PRO A 143 23.35 12.57 17.39
C PRO A 143 23.01 14.06 17.33
N SER A 144 23.91 14.89 17.85
CA SER A 144 23.81 16.34 17.65
C SER A 144 23.91 16.71 16.17
N VAL A 145 23.33 17.85 15.78
CA VAL A 145 23.42 18.35 14.39
C VAL A 145 24.88 18.49 13.96
N ALA A 146 25.77 18.92 14.86
CA ALA A 146 27.20 19.03 14.60
C ALA A 146 27.87 17.66 14.33
N GLU A 147 27.56 16.63 15.11
CA GLU A 147 28.07 15.28 14.88
C GLU A 147 27.53 14.70 13.56
N ALA A 148 26.26 14.95 13.25
CA ALA A 148 25.64 14.58 11.97
C ALA A 148 26.34 15.26 10.78
N GLN A 149 26.63 16.57 10.87
CA GLN A 149 27.37 17.31 9.84
C GLN A 149 28.80 16.78 9.64
N ILE A 150 29.52 16.50 10.73
CA ILE A 150 30.87 15.92 10.65
C ILE A 150 30.82 14.58 9.92
N TYR A 151 29.89 13.71 10.29
CA TYR A 151 29.74 12.41 9.65
C TYR A 151 29.38 12.53 8.17
N ARG A 152 28.38 13.37 7.82
CA ARG A 152 28.03 13.69 6.43
C ARG A 152 29.26 14.15 5.65
N GLN A 153 30.05 15.08 6.19
CA GLN A 153 31.26 15.56 5.52
C GLN A 153 32.31 14.47 5.29
N GLN A 154 32.45 13.52 6.22
CA GLN A 154 33.33 12.36 6.05
C GLN A 154 32.86 11.44 4.93
N VAL A 155 31.55 11.14 4.88
CA VAL A 155 30.94 10.36 3.80
C VAL A 155 31.12 11.06 2.46
N TYR A 156 30.88 12.37 2.40
CA TYR A 156 31.07 13.18 1.18
C TYR A 156 32.49 13.04 0.62
N THR A 157 33.51 13.24 1.48
CA THR A 157 34.91 13.13 1.06
C THR A 157 35.23 11.72 0.58
N MET A 158 34.77 10.70 1.32
CA MET A 158 34.98 9.29 0.94
C MET A 158 34.34 8.97 -0.41
N VAL A 159 33.12 9.41 -0.67
CA VAL A 159 32.42 9.16 -1.95
C VAL A 159 33.13 9.89 -3.10
N CYS A 160 33.58 11.13 -2.89
CA CYS A 160 34.38 11.84 -3.90
C CYS A 160 35.67 11.07 -4.24
N GLU A 161 36.45 10.71 -3.22
CA GLU A 161 37.69 9.94 -3.41
C GLU A 161 37.44 8.58 -4.08
N LEU A 162 36.33 7.92 -3.71
CA LEU A 162 35.90 6.66 -4.32
C LEU A 162 35.62 6.84 -5.83
N ILE A 163 34.83 7.84 -6.22
CA ILE A 163 34.51 8.12 -7.62
C ILE A 163 35.75 8.59 -8.40
N GLU A 164 36.71 9.25 -7.77
CA GLU A 164 37.93 9.71 -8.44
C GLU A 164 38.96 8.60 -8.66
N THR A 165 39.02 7.61 -7.76
CA THR A 165 40.17 6.68 -7.71
C THR A 165 39.82 5.22 -7.97
N HIS A 166 38.60 4.76 -7.68
CA HIS A 166 38.28 3.33 -7.72
C HIS A 166 38.07 2.81 -9.15
N PRO A 167 38.66 1.67 -9.56
CA PRO A 167 38.65 1.22 -10.97
C PRO A 167 37.27 0.86 -11.53
N ALA A 168 36.27 0.60 -10.67
CA ALA A 168 34.90 0.31 -11.09
C ALA A 168 34.25 1.44 -11.91
N PHE A 169 34.79 2.66 -11.85
CA PHE A 169 34.27 3.84 -12.55
C PHE A 169 35.07 4.21 -13.83
N ASP A 170 36.01 3.35 -14.25
CA ASP A 170 36.76 3.52 -15.51
C ASP A 170 36.04 2.96 -16.74
N THR A 171 35.00 2.17 -16.53
CA THR A 171 34.17 1.56 -17.56
C THR A 171 32.70 1.91 -17.35
N PRO A 172 31.84 1.84 -18.39
CA PRO A 172 30.41 2.00 -18.22
C PRO A 172 29.86 1.04 -17.16
N ILE A 173 29.02 1.54 -16.26
CA ILE A 173 28.44 0.78 -15.15
C ILE A 173 27.18 0.07 -15.65
N THR A 174 27.07 -1.22 -15.35
CA THR A 174 25.87 -2.04 -15.58
C THR A 174 25.28 -2.51 -14.25
N MET A 175 24.06 -3.05 -14.28
CA MET A 175 23.36 -3.57 -13.10
C MET A 175 24.13 -4.69 -12.38
N GLU A 176 24.96 -5.41 -13.12
CA GLU A 176 25.81 -6.48 -12.60
C GLU A 176 27.11 -5.98 -11.94
N ASP A 177 27.46 -4.69 -12.12
CA ASP A 177 28.70 -4.11 -11.60
C ASP A 177 28.51 -3.53 -10.17
N PRO A 178 29.54 -3.61 -9.31
CA PRO A 178 29.51 -2.97 -7.99
C PRO A 178 29.22 -1.47 -8.04
N GLY A 179 29.65 -0.79 -9.12
CA GLY A 179 29.41 0.64 -9.33
C GLY A 179 27.92 1.01 -9.36
N TRP A 180 27.03 0.06 -9.67
CA TRP A 180 25.58 0.27 -9.64
C TRP A 180 25.08 0.66 -8.25
N ALA A 181 25.72 0.13 -7.20
CA ALA A 181 25.39 0.48 -5.82
C ALA A 181 25.62 1.97 -5.51
N LEU A 182 26.58 2.62 -6.18
CA LEU A 182 26.79 4.05 -6.00
C LEU A 182 25.64 4.87 -6.61
N ILE A 183 25.19 4.52 -7.82
CA ILE A 183 24.07 5.22 -8.47
C ILE A 183 22.78 4.99 -7.67
N MET A 184 22.56 3.76 -7.16
CA MET A 184 21.49 3.45 -6.21
C MET A 184 21.49 4.41 -5.01
N CYS A 185 22.67 4.75 -4.46
CA CYS A 185 22.75 5.68 -3.34
C CYS A 185 22.39 7.11 -3.71
N PHE A 186 22.73 7.54 -4.94
CA PHE A 186 22.28 8.85 -5.44
C PHE A 186 20.75 8.92 -5.53
N GLU A 187 20.12 7.91 -6.12
CA GLU A 187 18.66 7.86 -6.28
C GLU A 187 17.95 7.67 -4.93
N HIS A 188 18.52 6.88 -4.02
CA HIS A 188 18.00 6.76 -2.65
C HIS A 188 18.01 8.10 -1.90
N GLU A 189 19.09 8.89 -2.03
CA GLU A 189 19.13 10.23 -1.44
C GLU A 189 18.08 11.17 -2.05
N ARG A 190 17.78 11.03 -3.35
CA ARG A 190 16.71 11.80 -4.01
C ARG A 190 15.31 11.42 -3.49
N ILE A 191 15.04 10.14 -3.23
CA ILE A 191 13.82 9.71 -2.51
C ILE A 191 13.69 10.41 -1.16
N HIS A 192 14.82 10.52 -0.44
CA HIS A 192 14.83 11.20 0.84
C HIS A 192 14.81 12.72 0.76
N LEU A 193 15.21 13.33 -0.35
CA LEU A 193 14.99 14.74 -0.65
C LEU A 193 13.48 15.02 -0.72
N GLU A 194 12.74 14.24 -1.52
CA GLU A 194 11.29 14.38 -1.64
C GLU A 194 10.58 14.07 -0.30
N THR A 195 10.90 12.95 0.34
CA THR A 195 10.31 12.59 1.65
C THR A 195 10.55 13.67 2.71
N SER A 196 11.78 14.20 2.80
CA SER A 196 12.11 15.27 3.75
C SER A 196 11.32 16.55 3.48
N SER A 197 11.04 16.84 2.20
CA SER A 197 10.28 18.04 1.84
C SER A 197 8.82 17.96 2.33
N VAL A 198 8.19 16.77 2.31
CA VAL A 198 6.85 16.57 2.88
C VAL A 198 6.88 16.83 4.39
N LEU A 199 7.86 16.27 5.10
CA LEU A 199 8.01 16.48 6.55
C LEU A 199 8.30 17.93 6.91
N ILE A 200 9.10 18.63 6.10
CA ILE A 200 9.34 20.07 6.25
C ILE A 200 8.05 20.86 6.01
N ARG A 201 7.23 20.46 5.03
CA ARG A 201 5.92 21.07 4.79
C ARG A 201 5.01 20.92 6.01
N GLU A 202 5.12 19.85 6.78
CA GLU A 202 4.35 19.63 8.02
C GLU A 202 4.90 20.37 9.25
N LEU A 203 6.15 20.84 9.21
CA LEU A 203 6.75 21.55 10.35
C LEU A 203 6.06 22.91 10.61
N PRO A 204 5.86 23.29 11.89
CA PRO A 204 5.42 24.64 12.23
C PRO A 204 6.33 25.72 11.62
N LEU A 205 5.74 26.79 11.05
CA LEU A 205 6.46 27.88 10.39
C LEU A 205 7.62 28.49 11.20
N LYS A 206 7.50 28.51 12.54
CA LYS A 206 8.54 29.04 13.42
C LYS A 206 9.90 28.33 13.29
N TYR A 207 9.92 27.13 12.70
CA TYR A 207 11.13 26.34 12.48
C TYR A 207 11.72 26.52 11.07
N LEU A 208 11.08 27.31 10.20
CA LEU A 208 11.41 27.38 8.78
C LEU A 208 11.73 28.80 8.33
N ARG A 209 12.58 28.87 7.30
CA ARG A 209 12.77 30.00 6.41
C ARG A 209 12.75 29.50 4.97
N VAL A 210 12.48 30.39 4.02
CA VAL A 210 12.69 30.10 2.59
C VAL A 210 14.21 30.18 2.31
N PRO A 211 14.85 29.14 1.76
CA PRO A 211 16.22 29.25 1.24
C PRO A 211 16.29 30.32 0.14
N ASN A 212 17.35 31.13 0.12
CA ASN A 212 17.44 32.29 -0.77
C ASN A 212 17.44 31.91 -2.26
N GLN A 213 18.01 30.75 -2.58
CA GLN A 213 18.10 30.20 -3.92
C GLN A 213 17.10 29.06 -4.13
N TRP A 214 16.06 28.96 -3.30
CA TRP A 214 14.96 28.05 -3.61
C TRP A 214 14.26 28.49 -4.91
N PRO A 215 13.90 27.58 -5.82
CA PRO A 215 13.23 27.96 -7.06
C PRO A 215 11.91 28.69 -6.78
N SER A 216 11.59 29.68 -7.61
CA SER A 216 10.32 30.39 -7.49
C SER A 216 9.14 29.48 -7.82
N PHE A 217 7.95 29.85 -7.36
CA PHE A 217 6.71 29.21 -7.81
C PHE A 217 6.52 29.41 -9.32
N ALA A 218 5.77 28.51 -9.95
CA ALA A 218 5.27 28.73 -11.29
C ALA A 218 4.42 30.00 -11.31
N SER A 219 4.93 31.08 -11.92
CA SER A 219 4.22 32.36 -11.93
C SER A 219 2.94 32.29 -12.79
N HIS A 220 1.90 33.02 -12.39
CA HIS A 220 0.58 33.19 -13.05
C HIS A 220 0.63 33.82 -14.47
N GLN A 221 1.69 33.61 -15.25
CA GLN A 221 1.93 34.36 -16.49
C GLN A 221 1.06 33.96 -17.69
N THR A 222 0.14 32.99 -17.59
CA THR A 222 -0.72 32.65 -18.76
C THR A 222 -2.20 32.35 -18.46
N ALA A 223 -2.59 31.77 -17.31
CA ALA A 223 -3.99 31.35 -17.11
C ALA A 223 -4.83 32.24 -16.15
N SER A 224 -4.34 32.54 -14.94
CA SER A 224 -5.08 33.34 -13.95
C SER A 224 -5.02 34.85 -14.20
N ALA A 225 -3.93 35.36 -14.78
CA ALA A 225 -3.82 36.78 -15.14
C ALA A 225 -4.87 37.22 -16.17
N VAL A 226 -5.30 36.32 -17.06
CA VAL A 226 -6.38 36.57 -18.01
C VAL A 226 -7.75 36.58 -17.30
N ARG A 227 -8.01 35.62 -16.40
CA ARG A 227 -9.28 35.52 -15.64
C ARG A 227 -9.49 36.66 -14.65
N THR A 228 -8.43 37.17 -14.05
CA THR A 228 -8.49 38.32 -13.11
C THR A 228 -8.54 39.68 -13.79
N SER A 229 -8.02 39.82 -15.02
CA SER A 229 -8.01 41.09 -15.76
C SER A 229 -9.38 41.54 -16.31
N SER A 230 -10.31 40.60 -16.56
CA SER A 230 -11.66 40.93 -17.07
C SER A 230 -12.67 41.34 -15.99
N ALA A 231 -12.36 41.08 -14.72
CA ALA A 231 -13.15 41.50 -13.55
C ALA A 231 -12.61 42.78 -12.88
N ALA A 232 -11.44 43.28 -13.29
CA ALA A 232 -10.75 44.42 -12.69
C ALA A 232 -11.29 45.80 -13.12
N SER A 233 -12.58 45.91 -13.43
CA SER A 233 -13.28 47.20 -13.44
C SER A 233 -14.01 47.40 -12.11
N GLY A 234 -13.26 47.76 -11.06
CA GLY A 234 -13.80 48.51 -9.93
C GLY A 234 -14.20 47.78 -8.65
N VAL A 235 -13.80 46.53 -8.42
CA VAL A 235 -14.03 45.86 -7.13
C VAL A 235 -12.73 45.81 -6.33
N ALA A 236 -12.68 46.56 -5.22
CA ALA A 236 -11.62 46.44 -4.20
C ALA A 236 -11.47 44.98 -3.75
N GLU A 237 -10.29 44.57 -3.29
CA GLU A 237 -9.99 43.24 -2.70
C GLU A 237 -11.01 42.84 -1.60
N THR A 238 -12.17 42.37 -2.02
CA THR A 238 -13.16 41.77 -1.13
C THR A 238 -12.69 40.36 -0.88
N ARG A 239 -12.28 40.08 0.36
CA ARG A 239 -12.04 38.74 0.90
C ARG A 239 -13.22 37.84 0.49
N PHE A 240 -13.05 37.03 -0.55
CA PHE A 240 -14.12 36.18 -1.06
C PHE A 240 -14.41 35.09 -0.02
N VAL A 241 -15.70 34.80 0.22
CA VAL A 241 -16.12 33.77 1.19
C VAL A 241 -15.90 32.36 0.63
N SER A 242 -15.88 32.20 -0.70
CA SER A 242 -15.68 30.92 -1.39
C SER A 242 -15.09 31.14 -2.80
N PRO A 243 -14.29 30.19 -3.34
CA PRO A 243 -13.80 30.25 -4.71
C PRO A 243 -14.94 30.16 -5.74
N VAL A 244 -14.73 30.73 -6.92
CA VAL A 244 -15.73 30.82 -7.98
C VAL A 244 -15.18 30.09 -9.20
N LYS A 245 -15.87 29.03 -9.60
CA LYS A 245 -15.60 28.24 -10.81
C LYS A 245 -15.57 29.15 -12.05
N GLY A 246 -14.59 28.96 -12.93
CA GLY A 246 -14.34 29.80 -14.12
C GLY A 246 -13.60 31.12 -13.86
N LEU A 247 -13.49 31.55 -12.60
CA LEU A 247 -12.72 32.74 -12.21
C LEU A 247 -11.44 32.38 -11.45
N HIS A 248 -11.58 31.61 -10.36
CA HIS A 248 -10.48 31.24 -9.48
C HIS A 248 -9.83 29.91 -9.85
N TYR A 249 -10.57 29.03 -10.53
CA TYR A 249 -10.11 27.74 -11.04
C TYR A 249 -10.94 27.38 -12.29
N PRO A 250 -10.51 26.41 -13.12
CA PRO A 250 -11.18 26.06 -14.38
C PRO A 250 -12.68 25.78 -14.19
N ASP A 251 -13.49 26.16 -15.18
CA ASP A 251 -14.94 25.99 -15.14
C ASP A 251 -15.40 24.55 -15.36
N ASP A 252 -14.65 23.81 -16.16
CA ASP A 252 -14.84 22.39 -16.41
C ASP A 252 -13.57 21.57 -16.12
N ASN A 253 -13.65 20.26 -16.28
CA ASN A 253 -12.52 19.34 -16.37
C ASN A 253 -12.96 18.18 -17.28
N PRO A 254 -12.78 18.31 -18.61
CA PRO A 254 -13.40 17.41 -19.57
C PRO A 254 -12.82 16.00 -19.46
N MET A 255 -13.67 14.99 -19.70
CA MET A 255 -13.26 13.59 -19.73
C MET A 255 -12.78 13.24 -21.14
N ILE A 256 -11.49 12.94 -21.29
CA ILE A 256 -10.85 12.53 -22.53
C ILE A 256 -10.99 11.03 -22.70
N ALA A 257 -11.50 10.60 -23.86
CA ALA A 257 -11.69 9.18 -24.16
C ALA A 257 -10.40 8.54 -24.67
N VAL A 258 -10.06 7.39 -24.10
CA VAL A 258 -8.96 6.53 -24.53
C VAL A 258 -9.55 5.24 -25.09
N ALA A 259 -9.21 4.92 -26.33
CA ALA A 259 -9.67 3.70 -26.99
C ALA A 259 -9.04 2.46 -26.32
N ALA A 260 -9.72 1.32 -26.43
CA ALA A 260 -9.15 0.06 -25.95
C ALA A 260 -7.82 -0.22 -26.67
N THR A 261 -6.80 -0.61 -25.91
CA THR A 261 -5.44 -0.84 -26.41
C THR A 261 -4.73 -1.90 -25.58
N GLU A 262 -3.59 -2.37 -26.05
CA GLU A 262 -2.61 -3.13 -25.25
C GLU A 262 -1.50 -2.16 -24.84
N VAL A 263 -1.03 -2.25 -23.59
CA VAL A 263 0.18 -1.56 -23.14
C VAL A 263 1.21 -2.57 -22.65
N GLN A 264 2.48 -2.18 -22.69
CA GLN A 264 3.57 -2.98 -22.16
C GLN A 264 4.28 -2.22 -21.04
N LEU A 265 4.63 -2.97 -20.00
CA LEU A 265 5.31 -2.52 -18.78
C LEU A 265 6.69 -3.17 -18.69
N GLY A 266 7.60 -2.53 -17.97
CA GLY A 266 8.94 -3.01 -17.71
C GLY A 266 10.03 -2.16 -18.36
N LYS A 267 10.93 -1.63 -17.53
CA LYS A 267 12.13 -0.92 -17.95
C LYS A 267 13.07 -1.88 -18.67
N PRO A 268 13.57 -1.55 -19.87
CA PRO A 268 14.57 -2.37 -20.55
C PRO A 268 15.80 -2.57 -19.67
N ARG A 269 16.27 -3.82 -19.52
CA ARG A 269 17.40 -4.16 -18.64
C ARG A 269 18.68 -3.38 -18.95
N HIS A 270 18.89 -3.00 -20.21
CA HIS A 270 20.07 -2.26 -20.66
C HIS A 270 19.82 -0.75 -20.81
N TRP A 271 18.68 -0.24 -20.33
CA TRP A 271 18.43 1.20 -20.28
C TRP A 271 19.58 1.91 -19.55
N PRO A 272 20.14 3.01 -20.07
CA PRO A 272 21.43 3.53 -19.62
C PRO A 272 21.37 4.34 -18.32
N SER A 273 20.26 4.29 -17.56
CA SER A 273 20.12 4.91 -16.25
C SER A 273 19.72 3.91 -15.19
N TYR A 274 19.94 4.27 -13.92
CA TYR A 274 19.46 3.49 -12.78
C TYR A 274 17.94 3.34 -12.79
N GLY A 275 17.44 2.23 -12.24
CA GLY A 275 16.04 1.97 -11.91
C GLY A 275 15.95 1.00 -10.75
N TRP A 276 14.85 1.06 -10.01
CA TRP A 276 14.57 0.14 -8.91
C TRP A 276 14.17 -1.25 -9.40
N ASP A 277 14.35 -2.26 -8.56
CA ASP A 277 14.06 -3.66 -8.89
C ASP A 277 12.62 -3.87 -9.40
N ASN A 278 11.65 -3.15 -8.82
CA ASN A 278 10.25 -3.21 -9.22
C ASN A 278 9.95 -2.68 -10.63
N GLU A 279 10.86 -1.92 -11.24
CA GLU A 279 10.68 -1.39 -12.60
C GLU A 279 11.02 -2.41 -13.67
N TYR A 280 11.79 -3.44 -13.31
CA TYR A 280 12.22 -4.49 -14.23
C TYR A 280 11.27 -5.68 -14.22
N GLY A 281 11.36 -6.48 -15.28
CA GLY A 281 10.38 -7.49 -15.66
C GLY A 281 9.73 -7.10 -16.99
N SER A 282 8.78 -7.90 -17.47
CA SER A 282 7.99 -7.51 -18.64
C SER A 282 6.59 -8.06 -18.58
N GLU A 283 5.61 -7.17 -18.71
CA GLU A 283 4.21 -7.55 -18.68
C GLU A 283 3.44 -6.84 -19.79
N ARG A 284 2.50 -7.54 -20.42
CA ARG A 284 1.55 -6.96 -21.37
C ARG A 284 0.17 -6.96 -20.74
N ARG A 285 -0.51 -5.82 -20.82
CA ARG A 285 -1.84 -5.63 -20.23
C ARG A 285 -2.82 -5.08 -21.25
N ASP A 286 -3.97 -5.75 -21.33
CA ASP A 286 -5.13 -5.21 -22.02
C ASP A 286 -5.72 -4.04 -21.22
N VAL A 287 -5.94 -2.92 -21.91
CA VAL A 287 -6.57 -1.71 -21.40
C VAL A 287 -7.91 -1.55 -22.12
N PRO A 288 -9.04 -1.85 -21.45
CA PRO A 288 -10.36 -1.55 -21.99
C PRO A 288 -10.53 -0.05 -22.26
N ALA A 289 -11.48 0.31 -23.12
CA ALA A 289 -11.76 1.72 -23.38
C ALA A 289 -12.24 2.42 -22.09
N PHE A 290 -11.68 3.59 -21.80
CA PHE A 290 -12.00 4.38 -20.62
C PHE A 290 -12.01 5.87 -20.96
N GLN A 291 -12.41 6.69 -20.00
CA GLN A 291 -12.26 8.14 -20.06
C GLN A 291 -11.56 8.61 -18.79
N ALA A 292 -10.66 9.59 -18.89
CA ALA A 292 -10.02 10.21 -17.73
C ALA A 292 -10.12 11.74 -17.84
N SER A 293 -10.16 12.45 -16.72
CA SER A 293 -10.20 13.92 -16.75
C SER A 293 -8.94 14.47 -17.45
N GLU A 294 -9.05 15.56 -18.22
CA GLU A 294 -7.92 16.21 -18.92
C GLU A 294 -6.85 16.66 -17.91
N ARG A 295 -7.30 17.18 -16.77
CA ARG A 295 -6.47 17.78 -15.72
C ARG A 295 -6.57 16.97 -14.43
N LEU A 296 -5.56 17.11 -13.59
CA LEU A 296 -5.63 16.71 -12.19
C LEU A 296 -6.74 17.48 -11.47
N ILE A 297 -7.29 16.90 -10.40
CA ILE A 297 -8.30 17.60 -9.58
C ILE A 297 -7.66 18.78 -8.87
N SER A 298 -8.15 19.98 -9.15
CA SER A 298 -7.68 21.22 -8.54
C SER A 298 -8.17 21.42 -7.11
N ASN A 299 -7.50 22.29 -6.35
CA ASN A 299 -7.96 22.72 -5.02
C ASN A 299 -9.37 23.32 -5.06
N GLY A 300 -9.73 24.01 -6.14
CA GLY A 300 -11.06 24.59 -6.36
C GLY A 300 -12.14 23.54 -6.60
N GLU A 301 -11.84 22.50 -7.38
CA GLU A 301 -12.75 21.35 -7.54
C GLU A 301 -12.88 20.56 -6.24
N PHE A 302 -11.78 20.35 -5.52
CA PHE A 302 -11.79 19.64 -4.22
C PHE A 302 -12.51 20.46 -3.12
N TYR A 303 -12.50 21.79 -3.23
CA TYR A 303 -13.25 22.67 -2.32
C TYR A 303 -14.76 22.38 -2.35
N GLU A 304 -15.33 22.02 -3.51
CA GLU A 304 -16.75 21.68 -3.61
C GLU A 304 -17.10 20.46 -2.74
N PHE A 305 -16.22 19.45 -2.72
CA PHE A 305 -16.33 18.27 -1.84
C PHE A 305 -16.20 18.63 -0.36
N VAL A 306 -15.23 19.48 0.00
CA VAL A 306 -15.03 19.93 1.40
C VAL A 306 -16.20 20.77 1.90
N SER A 307 -16.63 21.75 1.12
CA SER A 307 -17.62 22.76 1.53
C SER A 307 -19.05 22.23 1.58
N CYS A 308 -19.36 21.14 0.85
CA CYS A 308 -20.65 20.45 0.98
C CYS A 308 -20.73 19.51 2.19
N GLY A 309 -19.65 19.42 2.99
CA GLY A 309 -19.60 18.58 4.18
C GLY A 309 -19.30 17.11 3.91
N ALA A 310 -18.77 16.73 2.75
CA ALA A 310 -18.53 15.32 2.41
C ALA A 310 -17.51 14.63 3.32
N TYR A 311 -16.59 15.38 3.95
CA TYR A 311 -15.75 14.85 5.03
C TYR A 311 -16.56 14.34 6.22
N LEU A 312 -17.81 14.78 6.42
CA LEU A 312 -18.69 14.38 7.52
C LEU A 312 -19.61 13.21 7.19
N GLU A 313 -19.60 12.72 5.95
CA GLU A 313 -20.58 11.76 5.42
C GLU A 313 -19.91 10.41 5.14
N GLU A 314 -20.20 9.40 5.96
CA GLU A 314 -19.56 8.06 5.90
C GLU A 314 -19.69 7.39 4.54
N LYS A 315 -20.84 7.58 3.89
CA LYS A 315 -21.20 6.95 2.60
C LYS A 315 -20.21 7.19 1.46
N TYR A 316 -19.37 8.23 1.53
CA TYR A 316 -18.38 8.49 0.48
C TYR A 316 -17.06 7.74 0.71
N TRP A 317 -16.79 7.30 1.94
CA TRP A 317 -15.51 6.75 2.34
C TRP A 317 -15.52 5.22 2.31
N SER A 318 -14.37 4.61 2.03
CA SER A 318 -14.17 3.20 2.37
C SER A 318 -14.16 3.01 3.88
N GLU A 319 -14.33 1.78 4.36
CA GLU A 319 -14.28 1.47 5.80
C GLU A 319 -12.97 1.97 6.44
N ALA A 320 -11.82 1.60 5.85
CA ALA A 320 -10.51 2.01 6.32
C ALA A 320 -10.31 3.54 6.22
N GLY A 321 -10.79 4.16 5.13
CA GLY A 321 -10.72 5.61 4.96
C GLY A 321 -11.56 6.37 5.99
N TRP A 322 -12.74 5.85 6.33
CA TRP A 322 -13.59 6.43 7.37
C TRP A 322 -12.98 6.29 8.76
N GLN A 323 -12.43 5.12 9.08
CA GLN A 323 -11.71 4.89 10.33
C GLN A 323 -10.52 5.86 10.47
N TRP A 324 -9.70 5.98 9.41
CA TRP A 324 -8.60 6.96 9.38
C TRP A 324 -9.10 8.38 9.59
N ARG A 325 -10.14 8.81 8.86
CA ARG A 325 -10.71 10.16 8.97
C ARG A 325 -11.19 10.43 10.38
N ARG A 326 -11.91 9.49 11.01
CA ARG A 326 -12.39 9.57 12.39
C ARG A 326 -11.25 9.64 13.40
N PHE A 327 -10.24 8.79 13.25
CA PHE A 327 -9.07 8.75 14.12
C PHE A 327 -8.28 10.06 14.06
N ARG A 328 -8.02 10.57 12.84
CA ARG A 328 -7.31 11.84 12.63
C ARG A 328 -8.17 13.07 12.93
N ASN A 329 -9.50 12.90 12.97
CA ASN A 329 -10.47 14.00 13.10
C ASN A 329 -10.24 15.13 12.08
N THR A 330 -9.84 14.76 10.86
CA THR A 330 -9.61 15.73 9.78
C THR A 330 -10.91 16.13 9.10
N ARG A 331 -10.96 17.34 8.54
CA ARG A 331 -12.15 17.95 7.91
C ARG A 331 -11.85 18.61 6.57
N TRP A 332 -10.60 18.57 6.14
CA TRP A 332 -10.07 19.15 4.90
C TRP A 332 -8.65 18.59 4.67
N PRO A 333 -8.05 18.77 3.47
CA PRO A 333 -6.69 18.29 3.20
C PRO A 333 -5.64 18.85 4.16
N THR A 334 -4.64 18.05 4.53
CA THR A 334 -3.62 18.39 5.55
C THR A 334 -2.95 19.75 5.33
N PHE A 335 -2.68 20.12 4.08
CA PHE A 335 -1.97 21.36 3.76
C PHE A 335 -2.89 22.58 3.54
N TRP A 336 -4.18 22.44 3.83
CA TRP A 336 -5.10 23.59 3.90
C TRP A 336 -5.13 24.14 5.33
N VAL A 337 -4.71 25.38 5.49
CA VAL A 337 -4.65 26.06 6.79
C VAL A 337 -5.89 26.93 6.96
N GLN A 338 -6.65 26.73 8.02
CA GLN A 338 -7.86 27.50 8.30
C GLN A 338 -7.52 28.99 8.52
N ASP A 339 -8.13 29.88 7.73
CA ASP A 339 -7.95 31.35 7.74
C ASP A 339 -9.29 32.08 8.00
N GLY A 340 -10.00 31.64 9.04
CA GLY A 340 -11.30 32.19 9.42
C GLY A 340 -11.93 31.44 10.59
N PRO A 341 -13.16 31.82 11.02
CA PRO A 341 -13.90 31.09 12.04
C PRO A 341 -14.06 29.61 11.65
N VAL A 342 -14.08 28.72 12.64
CA VAL A 342 -14.30 27.28 12.41
C VAL A 342 -15.61 27.06 11.64
N GLY A 343 -15.53 26.31 10.54
CA GLY A 343 -16.69 26.05 9.66
C GLY A 343 -16.96 27.12 8.60
N SER A 344 -16.16 28.19 8.52
CA SER A 344 -16.29 29.21 7.47
C SER A 344 -15.78 28.76 6.09
N HIS A 345 -15.11 27.59 6.01
CA HIS A 345 -14.42 27.09 4.83
C HIS A 345 -13.44 28.10 4.19
N GLN A 346 -12.86 28.99 4.99
CA GLN A 346 -11.81 29.90 4.56
C GLN A 346 -10.45 29.28 4.84
N TYR A 347 -9.61 29.21 3.82
CA TYR A 347 -8.32 28.53 3.87
C TYR A 347 -7.19 29.40 3.28
N ARG A 348 -5.97 29.10 3.71
CA ARG A 348 -4.69 29.42 3.07
C ARG A 348 -4.01 28.11 2.67
N LEU A 349 -3.09 28.18 1.72
CA LEU A 349 -2.33 27.02 1.28
C LEU A 349 -0.98 26.98 1.98
N ARG A 350 -0.67 25.84 2.61
CA ARG A 350 0.66 25.52 3.11
C ARG A 350 1.53 25.01 1.96
N THR A 351 2.55 25.77 1.60
CA THR A 351 3.68 25.32 0.75
C THR A 351 4.80 24.77 1.62
N LEU A 352 5.95 24.39 1.05
CA LEU A 352 7.07 23.82 1.82
C LEU A 352 7.48 24.71 3.02
N PHE A 353 7.60 26.02 2.80
CA PHE A 353 8.18 26.94 3.80
C PHE A 353 7.24 28.05 4.24
N GLU A 354 6.12 28.27 3.55
CA GLU A 354 5.25 29.43 3.75
C GLU A 354 3.77 29.08 3.66
N GLU A 355 2.95 29.92 4.28
CA GLU A 355 1.50 29.94 4.06
C GLU A 355 1.16 31.08 3.09
N ILE A 356 0.56 30.75 1.96
CA ILE A 356 0.18 31.70 0.91
C ILE A 356 -1.35 31.76 0.77
N PRO A 357 -1.93 32.78 0.09
CA PRO A 357 -3.33 32.72 -0.32
C PRO A 357 -3.61 31.43 -1.11
N MET A 358 -4.82 30.87 -0.96
CA MET A 358 -5.18 29.64 -1.68
C MET A 358 -4.95 29.76 -3.18
N GLN A 359 -4.27 28.76 -3.73
CA GLN A 359 -4.09 28.59 -5.17
C GLN A 359 -5.14 27.60 -5.66
N TRP A 360 -6.33 28.09 -5.98
CA TRP A 360 -7.50 27.25 -6.30
C TRP A 360 -7.34 26.48 -7.61
N ASP A 361 -6.51 26.95 -8.52
CA ASP A 361 -6.20 26.32 -9.80
C ASP A 361 -4.99 25.38 -9.75
N TRP A 362 -4.36 25.19 -8.58
CA TRP A 362 -3.30 24.19 -8.39
C TRP A 362 -3.91 22.83 -8.05
N PRO A 363 -3.21 21.70 -8.29
CA PRO A 363 -3.70 20.37 -7.90
C PRO A 363 -3.94 20.27 -6.39
N ALA A 364 -4.96 19.52 -6.00
CA ALA A 364 -5.23 19.19 -4.61
C ALA A 364 -4.23 18.13 -4.11
N ILE A 365 -3.60 18.39 -2.97
CA ILE A 365 -2.70 17.44 -2.30
C ILE A 365 -3.47 16.67 -1.24
N VAL A 366 -3.68 15.38 -1.46
CA VAL A 366 -4.54 14.52 -0.65
C VAL A 366 -3.97 13.11 -0.57
N ASN A 367 -4.36 12.35 0.46
CA ASN A 367 -4.02 10.93 0.50
C ASN A 367 -4.99 10.08 -0.35
N PHE A 368 -4.71 8.78 -0.46
CA PHE A 368 -5.51 7.87 -1.27
C PHE A 368 -6.98 7.78 -0.81
N TYR A 369 -7.22 7.78 0.51
CA TYR A 369 -8.58 7.69 1.05
C TYR A 369 -9.43 8.92 0.70
N GLU A 370 -8.84 10.11 0.79
CA GLU A 370 -9.48 11.37 0.40
C GLU A 370 -9.79 11.39 -1.11
N ALA A 371 -8.85 10.92 -1.95
CA ALA A 371 -9.03 10.81 -3.39
C ALA A 371 -10.17 9.83 -3.77
N LYS A 372 -10.23 8.65 -3.14
CA LYS A 372 -11.33 7.69 -3.33
C LYS A 372 -12.67 8.27 -2.88
N ALA A 373 -12.70 8.96 -1.73
CA ALA A 373 -13.92 9.57 -1.22
C ALA A 373 -14.47 10.67 -2.15
N TYR A 374 -13.57 11.46 -2.74
CA TYR A 374 -13.95 12.41 -3.78
C TYR A 374 -14.58 11.73 -5.00
N CYS A 375 -14.02 10.61 -5.47
CA CYS A 375 -14.59 9.85 -6.59
C CYS A 375 -16.01 9.33 -6.29
N SER A 376 -16.24 8.81 -5.09
CA SER A 376 -17.57 8.38 -4.62
C SER A 376 -18.56 9.54 -4.60
N TRP A 377 -18.14 10.70 -4.08
CA TRP A 377 -18.97 11.90 -4.07
C TRP A 377 -19.29 12.40 -5.47
N LEU A 378 -18.29 12.49 -6.36
CA LEU A 378 -18.46 12.95 -7.73
C LEU A 378 -19.43 12.04 -8.51
N THR A 379 -19.37 10.73 -8.25
CA THR A 379 -20.31 9.74 -8.80
C THR A 379 -21.75 10.05 -8.40
N GLU A 380 -22.01 10.37 -7.13
CA GLU A 380 -23.34 10.76 -6.67
C GLU A 380 -23.80 12.07 -7.32
N GLN A 381 -22.93 13.09 -7.37
CA GLN A 381 -23.27 14.39 -7.96
C GLN A 381 -23.64 14.29 -9.44
N GLN A 382 -23.04 13.36 -10.16
CA GLN A 382 -23.22 13.20 -11.61
C GLN A 382 -24.06 11.97 -11.98
N SER A 383 -25.04 11.61 -11.15
CA SER A 383 -25.99 10.47 -11.27
C SER A 383 -26.59 10.19 -12.67
N ALA A 384 -26.45 11.10 -13.65
CA ALA A 384 -26.80 10.88 -15.05
C ALA A 384 -25.80 9.97 -15.81
N ASN A 385 -24.54 9.92 -15.38
CA ASN A 385 -23.48 9.10 -15.97
C ASN A 385 -23.54 7.71 -15.34
N GLN A 386 -23.99 6.70 -16.10
CA GLN A 386 -24.22 5.32 -15.62
C GLN A 386 -22.97 4.57 -15.09
N ARG A 387 -21.79 5.21 -15.06
CA ARG A 387 -20.52 4.60 -14.64
C ARG A 387 -19.88 5.42 -13.49
N PRO A 388 -19.45 4.75 -12.40
CA PRO A 388 -18.82 5.44 -11.28
C PRO A 388 -17.46 6.02 -11.67
N TYR A 389 -17.11 7.14 -11.03
CA TYR A 389 -15.75 7.67 -11.03
C TYR A 389 -14.88 6.83 -10.11
N ARG A 390 -13.62 6.69 -10.50
CA ARG A 390 -12.59 5.97 -9.76
C ARG A 390 -11.22 6.60 -10.01
N LEU A 391 -10.18 6.13 -9.32
CA LEU A 391 -8.81 6.52 -9.63
C LEU A 391 -8.27 5.71 -10.82
N LEU A 392 -7.12 6.15 -11.29
CA LEU A 392 -6.39 5.57 -12.41
C LEU A 392 -5.84 4.17 -12.08
N LEU A 393 -5.67 3.31 -13.08
CA LEU A 393 -4.79 2.14 -12.98
C LEU A 393 -3.41 2.41 -13.60
N GLU A 394 -2.37 1.70 -13.18
CA GLU A 394 -1.03 1.78 -13.77
C GLU A 394 -1.07 1.63 -15.30
N LYS A 395 -1.80 0.62 -15.80
CA LYS A 395 -1.94 0.40 -17.24
C LYS A 395 -2.64 1.55 -17.98
N GLU A 396 -3.54 2.25 -17.30
CA GLU A 396 -4.21 3.43 -17.85
C GLU A 396 -3.29 4.65 -17.83
N HIS A 397 -2.43 4.78 -16.82
CA HIS A 397 -1.35 5.79 -16.82
C HIS A 397 -0.51 5.66 -18.09
N VAL A 398 -0.05 4.45 -18.40
CA VAL A 398 0.74 4.17 -19.61
C VAL A 398 -0.05 4.49 -20.88
N ALA A 399 -1.33 4.10 -20.95
CA ALA A 399 -2.18 4.36 -22.12
C ALA A 399 -2.42 5.85 -22.38
N MET A 400 -2.33 6.71 -21.36
CA MET A 400 -2.47 8.18 -21.50
C MET A 400 -1.17 8.88 -21.95
N ARG A 401 -0.02 8.20 -21.94
CA ARG A 401 1.28 8.77 -22.35
C ARG A 401 1.35 8.98 -23.86
N ASP A 402 2.27 9.82 -24.31
CA ASP A 402 2.51 10.00 -25.75
C ASP A 402 2.91 8.68 -26.42
N ALA A 403 2.49 8.48 -27.67
CA ALA A 403 2.73 7.22 -28.38
C ALA A 403 4.23 6.87 -28.45
N ALA A 404 5.10 7.88 -28.58
CA ALA A 404 6.55 7.70 -28.57
C ALA A 404 7.08 7.18 -27.22
N GLN A 405 6.51 7.65 -26.09
CA GLN A 405 6.89 7.18 -24.75
C GLN A 405 6.44 5.74 -24.50
N GLN A 406 5.29 5.34 -25.01
CA GLN A 406 4.82 3.95 -24.92
C GLN A 406 5.72 2.96 -25.69
N GLN A 407 6.52 3.43 -26.65
CA GLN A 407 7.46 2.61 -27.41
C GLN A 407 8.82 2.42 -26.72
N LEU A 408 9.08 3.10 -25.60
CA LEU A 408 10.38 3.03 -24.91
C LEU A 408 10.73 1.63 -24.40
N VAL A 409 9.72 0.80 -24.13
CA VAL A 409 9.87 -0.62 -23.74
C VAL A 409 10.59 -1.45 -24.82
N ASN A 410 10.53 -1.01 -26.08
CA ASN A 410 11.16 -1.65 -27.22
C ASN A 410 12.60 -1.15 -27.46
N TRP A 411 13.10 -0.25 -26.60
CA TRP A 411 14.45 0.29 -26.74
C TRP A 411 15.50 -0.83 -26.62
N GLN A 412 16.53 -0.73 -27.45
CA GLN A 412 17.65 -1.67 -27.49
C GLN A 412 18.95 -0.87 -27.67
N PRO A 413 20.07 -1.29 -27.03
CA PRO A 413 21.35 -0.62 -27.21
C PRO A 413 21.77 -0.65 -28.68
N ARG A 414 21.93 0.53 -29.31
CA ARG A 414 22.52 0.63 -30.65
C ARG A 414 24.04 0.74 -30.54
N GLY A 415 24.75 -0.13 -31.24
CA GLY A 415 26.21 -0.06 -31.32
C GLY A 415 26.66 1.16 -32.14
N GLY A 416 27.23 2.16 -31.48
CA GLY A 416 27.86 3.34 -32.10
C GLY A 416 26.97 4.60 -32.17
N ASP A 417 27.55 5.72 -31.70
CA ASP A 417 27.04 7.10 -31.57
C ASP A 417 25.92 7.38 -30.54
N ARG A 418 26.35 8.05 -29.45
CA ARG A 418 25.64 8.45 -28.23
C ARG A 418 24.73 9.68 -28.41
N GLN A 419 23.84 9.64 -29.40
CA GLN A 419 22.67 10.51 -29.39
C GLN A 419 21.48 9.68 -29.84
N ASP A 420 21.00 8.85 -28.92
CA ASP A 420 19.76 8.16 -29.12
C ASP A 420 18.63 9.11 -28.74
N ASP A 421 18.03 9.75 -29.75
CA ASP A 421 16.89 10.65 -29.60
C ASP A 421 15.77 10.01 -28.75
N LEU A 422 15.71 8.66 -28.67
CA LEU A 422 14.74 7.95 -27.84
C LEU A 422 14.97 8.16 -26.33
N LEU A 423 16.21 8.33 -25.86
CA LEU A 423 16.46 8.60 -24.43
C LEU A 423 15.89 9.95 -24.01
N THR A 424 15.79 10.92 -24.94
CA THR A 424 15.18 12.24 -24.66
C THR A 424 13.67 12.19 -24.47
N LEU A 425 13.03 11.06 -24.79
CA LEU A 425 11.60 10.85 -24.51
C LEU A 425 11.34 10.50 -23.05
N ASP A 426 12.38 10.11 -22.30
CA ASP A 426 12.37 10.16 -20.84
C ASP A 426 12.78 11.59 -20.42
N PRO A 427 11.84 12.45 -19.99
CA PRO A 427 12.09 13.88 -19.85
C PRO A 427 13.20 14.23 -18.87
N VAL A 428 13.50 13.32 -17.93
CA VAL A 428 14.56 13.51 -16.93
C VAL A 428 15.95 13.18 -17.45
N MET A 429 16.08 12.48 -18.57
CA MET A 429 17.36 12.17 -19.23
C MET A 429 17.76 13.25 -20.25
N ALA A 430 16.84 14.14 -20.63
CA ALA A 430 17.09 15.20 -21.60
C ALA A 430 17.82 16.41 -20.98
N ASP A 431 18.68 17.08 -21.76
CA ASP A 431 19.32 18.33 -21.32
C ASP A 431 18.27 19.42 -21.04
N SER A 432 18.48 20.18 -19.97
CA SER A 432 17.72 21.35 -19.53
C SER A 432 17.40 22.39 -20.62
N ALA A 433 18.20 22.47 -21.69
CA ALA A 433 17.90 23.35 -22.83
C ALA A 433 16.76 22.83 -23.73
N LEU A 434 16.49 21.52 -23.70
CA LEU A 434 15.38 20.83 -24.39
C LEU A 434 14.11 20.70 -23.52
N SER A 435 14.21 20.91 -22.20
CA SER A 435 13.10 20.82 -21.23
C SER A 435 12.07 21.97 -21.27
N ASN A 436 12.15 22.83 -22.30
CA ASN A 436 11.13 23.86 -22.59
C ASN A 436 9.77 23.26 -23.05
N ARG A 437 9.64 21.93 -23.10
CA ARG A 437 8.37 21.17 -23.01
C ARG A 437 8.49 20.37 -21.71
N GLY A 438 7.70 20.52 -20.66
CA GLY A 438 6.23 20.61 -20.57
C GLY A 438 5.74 19.82 -19.35
N HIS A 439 6.57 19.73 -18.29
CA HIS A 439 6.26 19.09 -17.00
C HIS A 439 6.88 19.90 -15.87
N ASN A 440 6.21 19.96 -14.73
CA ASN A 440 6.78 20.49 -13.48
C ASN A 440 7.42 19.33 -12.69
N LEU A 441 8.66 19.00 -13.03
CA LEU A 441 9.53 17.97 -12.40
C LEU A 441 10.91 18.59 -12.17
N ASN A 442 11.82 17.86 -11.52
CA ASN A 442 13.23 18.22 -11.41
C ASN A 442 13.48 19.60 -10.75
N LEU A 443 12.59 20.02 -9.84
CA LEU A 443 12.63 21.34 -9.21
C LEU A 443 12.63 22.49 -10.22
N ARG A 444 11.96 22.31 -11.37
CA ARG A 444 11.70 23.40 -12.33
C ARG A 444 11.05 24.60 -11.62
N PHE A 445 10.14 24.30 -10.71
CA PHE A 445 9.54 25.26 -9.78
C PHE A 445 9.66 24.74 -8.34
N GLY A 446 9.60 25.65 -7.37
CA GLY A 446 9.70 25.32 -5.95
C GLY A 446 8.39 24.85 -5.30
N SER A 447 7.37 24.56 -6.11
CA SER A 447 6.02 24.18 -5.71
C SER A 447 5.29 23.50 -6.87
N GLU A 448 4.07 23.02 -6.59
CA GLU A 448 3.07 22.76 -7.62
C GLU A 448 2.75 24.03 -8.43
N GLY A 449 2.15 23.87 -9.60
CA GLY A 449 1.67 24.97 -10.44
C GLY A 449 0.21 24.82 -10.84
N PRO A 450 -0.36 25.81 -11.56
CA PRO A 450 -1.72 25.70 -12.07
C PRO A 450 -1.90 24.48 -12.99
N VAL A 451 -3.02 23.77 -12.89
CA VAL A 451 -3.36 22.57 -13.69
C VAL A 451 -3.54 22.84 -15.20
N GLU A 452 -3.41 24.10 -15.61
CA GLU A 452 -3.45 24.57 -17.01
C GLU A 452 -2.13 25.23 -17.46
N ALA A 453 -1.07 25.13 -16.65
CA ALA A 453 0.19 25.83 -16.93
C ALA A 453 0.95 25.23 -18.13
N ASP A 454 1.01 23.90 -18.23
CA ASP A 454 1.64 23.18 -19.33
C ASP A 454 0.58 22.73 -20.35
N GLU A 455 0.96 22.66 -21.63
CA GLU A 455 0.11 22.21 -22.75
C GLU A 455 -0.28 20.72 -22.62
N PRO A 456 -1.43 20.30 -23.15
CA PRO A 456 -1.80 18.89 -23.12
C PRO A 456 -0.91 18.09 -24.07
N ASN A 457 -0.69 16.83 -23.73
CA ASN A 457 0.06 15.89 -24.55
C ASN A 457 -0.71 15.47 -25.82
N GLU A 458 -0.16 14.59 -26.65
CA GLU A 458 -0.82 14.18 -27.91
C GLU A 458 -2.16 13.47 -27.68
N ALA A 459 -2.32 12.82 -26.54
CA ALA A 459 -3.55 12.17 -26.11
C ALA A 459 -4.56 13.15 -25.48
N GLY A 460 -4.20 14.41 -25.28
CA GLY A 460 -5.08 15.46 -24.75
C GLY A 460 -5.04 15.60 -23.23
N PHE A 461 -4.04 15.05 -22.52
CA PHE A 461 -3.91 15.13 -21.07
C PHE A 461 -2.83 16.11 -20.64
N ARG A 462 -3.10 16.90 -19.59
CA ARG A 462 -2.09 17.72 -18.88
C ARG A 462 -1.61 16.98 -17.64
N ASP A 463 -0.38 17.27 -17.20
CA ASP A 463 0.17 16.72 -15.96
C ASP A 463 0.10 15.18 -15.88
N VAL A 464 0.39 14.48 -17.00
CA VAL A 464 0.62 13.02 -16.94
C VAL A 464 1.90 12.73 -16.14
N PHE A 465 2.87 13.63 -16.24
CA PHE A 465 4.09 13.68 -15.44
C PHE A 465 4.23 15.06 -14.79
N GLY A 466 4.75 15.10 -13.56
CA GLY A 466 5.01 16.32 -12.82
C GLY A 466 3.80 16.95 -12.15
N ASN A 467 4.05 18.12 -11.55
CA ASN A 467 3.22 18.78 -10.54
C ASN A 467 3.09 17.95 -9.27
N VAL A 468 2.40 16.82 -9.32
CA VAL A 468 2.16 15.93 -8.19
C VAL A 468 2.10 14.48 -8.66
N TRP A 469 2.50 13.56 -7.78
CA TRP A 469 2.24 12.14 -7.94
C TRP A 469 0.74 11.88 -8.11
N GLN A 470 0.37 10.89 -8.92
CA GLN A 470 -1.02 10.48 -9.13
C GLN A 470 -1.29 9.15 -8.43
N TRP A 471 -2.24 9.16 -7.48
CA TRP A 471 -2.74 7.93 -6.85
C TRP A 471 -3.38 6.99 -7.88
N CYS A 472 -2.98 5.72 -7.83
CA CYS A 472 -3.54 4.64 -8.63
C CYS A 472 -4.30 3.64 -7.73
N GLU A 473 -5.30 2.94 -8.28
CA GLU A 473 -6.04 1.92 -7.54
C GLU A 473 -5.29 0.60 -7.38
N ASP A 474 -4.31 0.33 -8.23
CA ASP A 474 -3.46 -0.85 -8.08
C ASP A 474 -2.72 -0.80 -6.74
N ALA A 475 -2.80 -1.90 -6.01
CA ALA A 475 -1.82 -2.18 -4.97
C ALA A 475 -0.46 -2.39 -5.61
N PHE A 476 0.60 -2.02 -4.90
CA PHE A 476 1.96 -2.20 -5.37
C PHE A 476 2.26 -3.68 -5.59
N HIS A 477 2.71 -4.01 -6.80
CA HIS A 477 2.85 -5.39 -7.24
C HIS A 477 4.13 -5.58 -8.09
N PRO A 478 4.70 -6.80 -8.08
CA PRO A 478 5.81 -7.14 -8.98
C PRO A 478 5.33 -7.17 -10.43
N LEU A 479 6.24 -6.94 -11.38
CA LEU A 479 6.02 -7.29 -12.78
C LEU A 479 6.33 -8.78 -12.98
N GLN A 480 5.86 -9.34 -14.11
CA GLN A 480 6.29 -10.67 -14.52
C GLN A 480 7.82 -10.70 -14.70
N ASP A 481 8.47 -11.75 -14.22
CA ASP A 481 9.93 -11.93 -14.17
C ASP A 481 10.67 -10.94 -13.25
N PHE A 482 9.96 -10.33 -12.28
CA PHE A 482 10.59 -9.53 -11.22
C PHE A 482 11.69 -10.31 -10.48
N GLU A 483 12.84 -9.68 -10.30
CA GLU A 483 13.96 -10.18 -9.53
C GLU A 483 14.42 -9.13 -8.51
N ILE A 484 14.60 -9.57 -7.27
CA ILE A 484 15.09 -8.70 -6.20
C ILE A 484 16.54 -8.30 -6.49
N HIS A 485 16.85 -7.01 -6.41
CA HIS A 485 18.23 -6.54 -6.61
C HIS A 485 19.13 -6.93 -5.42
N PRO A 486 20.31 -7.55 -5.64
CA PRO A 486 21.11 -8.15 -4.57
C PRO A 486 21.67 -7.16 -3.55
N TYR A 487 21.84 -5.89 -3.92
CA TYR A 487 22.35 -4.86 -3.01
C TYR A 487 21.27 -4.24 -2.11
N TYR A 488 19.97 -4.40 -2.43
CA TYR A 488 18.89 -3.86 -1.61
C TYR A 488 17.65 -4.75 -1.65
N VAL A 489 17.68 -5.79 -0.82
CA VAL A 489 16.75 -6.92 -0.90
C VAL A 489 15.33 -6.65 -0.37
N ASP A 490 15.16 -5.56 0.34
CA ASP A 490 13.97 -5.18 1.10
C ASP A 490 13.37 -3.85 0.63
N PHE A 491 13.78 -3.32 -0.53
CA PHE A 491 13.22 -2.08 -1.08
C PHE A 491 11.76 -2.27 -1.55
N SER A 492 11.49 -3.25 -2.41
CA SER A 492 10.15 -3.44 -3.00
C SER A 492 9.36 -4.61 -2.41
N MET A 493 10.02 -5.75 -2.19
CA MET A 493 9.35 -7.02 -1.86
C MET A 493 8.43 -6.95 -0.63
N PRO A 494 8.84 -6.32 0.50
CA PRO A 494 7.98 -6.20 1.68
C PRO A 494 6.66 -5.44 1.42
N CYS A 495 6.63 -4.59 0.39
CA CYS A 495 5.49 -3.74 0.07
C CYS A 495 4.55 -4.35 -0.98
N PHE A 496 4.85 -5.55 -1.49
CA PHE A 496 3.92 -6.38 -2.25
C PHE A 496 2.92 -7.11 -1.33
N ASP A 497 2.39 -6.37 -0.35
CA ASP A 497 1.51 -6.87 0.70
C ASP A 497 0.02 -6.61 0.41
N GLY A 498 -0.28 -5.91 -0.68
CA GLY A 498 -1.62 -5.47 -1.09
C GLY A 498 -2.18 -4.30 -0.28
N GLU A 499 -1.38 -3.71 0.60
CA GLU A 499 -1.77 -2.62 1.50
C GLU A 499 -1.01 -1.30 1.21
N HIS A 500 -0.13 -1.31 0.21
CA HIS A 500 0.52 -0.13 -0.34
C HIS A 500 -0.07 0.20 -1.70
N GLN A 501 -0.51 1.45 -1.89
CA GLN A 501 -1.09 1.90 -3.14
C GLN A 501 -0.05 2.56 -4.03
N MET A 502 -0.13 2.26 -5.32
CA MET A 502 0.78 2.82 -6.30
C MET A 502 0.56 4.32 -6.52
N ILE A 503 1.66 5.02 -6.76
CA ILE A 503 1.70 6.40 -7.25
C ILE A 503 2.60 6.48 -8.48
N LEU A 504 2.19 7.26 -9.48
CA LEU A 504 2.91 7.42 -10.75
C LEU A 504 3.05 8.88 -11.17
N GLY A 505 4.09 9.16 -11.96
CA GLY A 505 4.26 10.42 -12.69
C GLY A 505 5.19 11.47 -12.06
N GLY A 506 5.63 11.30 -10.82
CA GLY A 506 6.48 12.27 -10.13
C GLY A 506 5.76 13.57 -9.71
N SER A 507 6.33 14.27 -8.74
CA SER A 507 5.92 15.60 -8.28
C SER A 507 6.91 16.69 -8.68
N PHE A 508 6.59 17.97 -8.42
CA PHE A 508 7.48 19.10 -8.71
C PHE A 508 8.91 18.95 -8.14
N ILE A 509 9.05 18.21 -7.03
CA ILE A 509 10.33 17.99 -6.36
C ILE A 509 10.94 16.60 -6.65
N SER A 510 10.22 15.71 -7.34
CA SER A 510 10.79 14.46 -7.81
C SER A 510 11.94 14.76 -8.76
N THR A 511 13.08 14.11 -8.51
CA THR A 511 14.30 14.28 -9.30
C THR A 511 14.95 12.93 -9.55
N GLY A 512 15.79 12.84 -10.59
CA GLY A 512 16.42 11.57 -10.93
C GLY A 512 15.39 10.52 -11.35
N ASP A 513 15.52 9.30 -10.85
CA ASP A 513 14.67 8.17 -11.18
C ASP A 513 13.20 8.38 -10.77
N GLU A 514 12.92 9.03 -9.63
CA GLU A 514 11.54 9.35 -9.19
C GLU A 514 10.74 10.16 -10.22
N ALA A 515 11.43 10.92 -11.06
CA ALA A 515 10.81 11.72 -12.11
C ALA A 515 10.83 11.03 -13.49
N SER A 516 11.42 9.83 -13.59
CA SER A 516 11.50 9.05 -14.84
C SER A 516 10.14 8.50 -15.25
N VAL A 517 9.97 8.28 -16.55
CA VAL A 517 8.82 7.54 -17.10
C VAL A 517 8.70 6.12 -16.56
N TRP A 518 9.78 5.55 -16.04
CA TRP A 518 9.83 4.18 -15.52
C TRP A 518 9.41 4.06 -14.06
N ALA A 519 9.41 5.17 -13.31
CA ALA A 519 9.25 5.17 -11.86
C ALA A 519 7.94 4.50 -11.41
N ARG A 520 8.04 3.54 -10.48
CA ARG A 520 6.90 2.91 -9.81
C ARG A 520 7.10 3.03 -8.29
N PHE A 521 6.36 3.95 -7.67
CA PHE A 521 6.42 4.20 -6.23
C PHE A 521 5.11 3.84 -5.56
N HIS A 522 5.15 3.73 -4.24
CA HIS A 522 4.03 3.24 -3.45
C HIS A 522 4.09 3.75 -2.02
N PHE A 523 2.93 3.92 -1.40
CA PHE A 523 2.82 4.25 0.02
C PHE A 523 1.55 3.65 0.61
N ARG A 524 1.53 3.48 1.94
CA ARG A 524 0.27 3.20 2.64
C ARG A 524 -0.77 4.28 2.29
N PRO A 525 -2.05 3.92 2.11
CA PRO A 525 -3.11 4.84 1.69
C PRO A 525 -3.27 6.14 2.51
N HIS A 526 -2.80 6.12 3.76
CA HIS A 526 -2.98 7.21 4.70
C HIS A 526 -1.79 8.18 4.78
N PHE A 527 -0.66 7.88 4.13
CA PHE A 527 0.50 8.76 4.12
C PHE A 527 0.24 10.01 3.30
N PHE A 528 0.81 11.12 3.76
CA PHE A 528 0.88 12.34 2.98
C PHE A 528 2.14 12.29 2.12
N GLN A 529 1.97 12.63 0.85
CA GLN A 529 3.02 12.81 -0.14
C GLN A 529 2.69 14.07 -0.93
N HIS A 530 3.58 14.51 -1.84
CA HIS A 530 3.18 15.47 -2.88
C HIS A 530 2.34 14.77 -3.96
N ALA A 531 1.22 14.22 -3.53
CA ALA A 531 0.33 13.39 -4.33
C ALA A 531 -1.06 14.01 -4.42
N GLY A 532 -1.58 14.04 -5.63
CA GLY A 532 -2.97 14.34 -5.96
C GLY A 532 -3.55 13.19 -6.75
N PHE A 533 -4.54 13.48 -7.59
CA PHE A 533 -5.20 12.44 -8.36
C PHE A 533 -5.94 12.99 -9.59
N ARG A 534 -6.28 12.05 -10.46
CA ARG A 534 -7.13 12.20 -11.63
C ARG A 534 -8.34 11.27 -11.49
N VAL A 535 -9.46 11.66 -12.06
CA VAL A 535 -10.66 10.81 -12.07
C VAL A 535 -10.80 10.07 -13.40
N VAL A 536 -11.26 8.83 -13.31
CA VAL A 536 -11.44 7.92 -14.44
C VAL A 536 -12.86 7.34 -14.44
N GLN A 537 -13.43 7.16 -15.62
CA GLN A 537 -14.64 6.38 -15.89
C GLN A 537 -14.32 5.31 -16.93
N GLY A 538 -14.23 4.05 -16.51
CA GLY A 538 -13.93 2.91 -17.38
C GLY A 538 -14.91 1.77 -17.17
N GLU A 539 -14.53 0.56 -17.55
CA GLU A 539 -15.17 -0.62 -16.96
C GLU A 539 -15.13 -0.48 -15.44
N ALA A 540 -16.24 -0.85 -14.79
CA ALA A 540 -16.22 -1.00 -13.35
C ALA A 540 -15.06 -1.94 -13.07
N LEU A 541 -14.12 -1.48 -12.25
CA LEU A 541 -13.31 -2.44 -11.53
C LEU A 541 -14.34 -3.35 -10.87
N LEU A 542 -14.25 -4.65 -11.15
CA LEU A 542 -14.94 -5.62 -10.31
C LEU A 542 -14.71 -5.12 -8.89
N PRO A 543 -15.78 -4.88 -8.08
CA PRO A 543 -15.64 -4.25 -6.80
C PRO A 543 -14.40 -4.85 -6.16
N ASP A 544 -13.46 -4.01 -5.76
CA ASP A 544 -12.39 -4.49 -4.92
C ASP A 544 -13.12 -5.07 -3.71
N THR A 545 -13.32 -6.39 -3.75
CA THR A 545 -14.08 -7.15 -2.77
C THR A 545 -13.18 -7.29 -1.56
N GLY A 546 -12.58 -6.19 -1.07
CA GLY A 546 -11.51 -6.18 -0.09
C GLY A 546 -10.66 -7.43 -0.23
N LYS A 547 -9.98 -7.61 -1.38
CA LYS A 547 -9.09 -8.75 -1.64
C LYS A 547 -7.87 -8.65 -0.73
N LEU A 548 -8.11 -8.81 0.56
CA LEU A 548 -7.22 -8.90 1.72
C LEU A 548 -8.06 -8.92 3.00
N ARG A 549 -8.92 -9.93 3.16
CA ARG A 549 -9.24 -10.43 4.51
C ARG A 549 -9.00 -11.92 4.70
N TYR A 550 -8.63 -12.67 3.66
CA TYR A 550 -8.24 -14.09 3.77
C TYR A 550 -7.22 -14.60 2.72
N GLU A 551 -6.67 -13.78 1.83
CA GLU A 551 -6.08 -14.35 0.60
C GLU A 551 -4.64 -13.89 0.36
N SER A 552 -3.70 -14.47 1.11
CA SER A 552 -2.35 -14.68 0.61
C SER A 552 -2.24 -16.12 0.12
N ASP A 553 -1.41 -16.38 -0.90
CA ASP A 553 -1.06 -17.76 -1.29
C ASP A 553 -0.58 -18.57 -0.08
N VAL A 554 0.06 -17.90 0.88
CA VAL A 554 0.50 -18.50 2.15
C VAL A 554 -0.70 -19.07 2.93
N LEU A 555 -1.79 -18.32 3.10
CA LEU A 555 -2.94 -18.81 3.87
C LEU A 555 -3.69 -19.93 3.14
N LEU A 556 -3.85 -19.82 1.81
CA LEU A 556 -4.41 -20.89 0.99
C LEU A 556 -3.60 -22.19 1.12
N ASN A 557 -2.27 -22.09 1.01
CA ASN A 557 -1.38 -23.22 1.18
C ASN A 557 -1.44 -23.83 2.59
N GLN A 558 -1.55 -23.01 3.64
CA GLN A 558 -1.74 -23.48 5.02
C GLN A 558 -3.06 -24.24 5.20
N TYR A 559 -4.15 -23.75 4.61
CA TYR A 559 -5.46 -24.42 4.65
C TYR A 559 -5.49 -25.69 3.80
N LEU A 560 -4.83 -25.72 2.63
CA LEU A 560 -4.66 -26.95 1.85
C LEU A 560 -3.86 -28.00 2.63
N LEU A 561 -2.79 -27.59 3.33
CA LEU A 561 -2.05 -28.48 4.22
C LEU A 561 -2.91 -28.95 5.40
N PHE A 562 -3.68 -28.05 6.01
CA PHE A 562 -4.54 -28.38 7.14
C PHE A 562 -5.65 -29.37 6.77
N HIS A 563 -6.26 -29.20 5.60
CA HIS A 563 -7.39 -30.00 5.15
C HIS A 563 -6.99 -31.31 4.46
N TYR A 564 -5.86 -31.34 3.76
CA TYR A 564 -5.47 -32.49 2.92
C TYR A 564 -4.13 -33.11 3.29
N GLY A 565 -3.28 -32.40 4.04
CA GLY A 565 -1.98 -32.90 4.46
C GLY A 565 -2.07 -34.05 5.45
N SER A 566 -1.27 -35.08 5.24
CA SER A 566 -1.07 -36.15 6.21
C SER A 566 -0.41 -35.63 7.50
N ALA A 567 -0.51 -36.40 8.58
CA ALA A 567 0.18 -36.08 9.83
C ALA A 567 1.71 -35.96 9.65
N MET A 568 2.29 -36.66 8.66
CA MET A 568 3.71 -36.56 8.32
C MET A 568 4.04 -35.31 7.50
N GLU A 569 3.13 -34.85 6.65
CA GLU A 569 3.32 -33.60 5.89
C GLU A 569 3.12 -32.36 6.77
N GLN A 570 2.23 -32.47 7.75
CA GLN A 570 1.98 -31.44 8.73
C GLN A 570 3.13 -31.24 9.72
N ARG A 571 4.10 -32.17 9.82
CA ARG A 571 5.13 -32.18 10.87
C ARG A 571 6.52 -32.39 10.27
N ASP A 572 7.55 -31.98 11.00
CA ASP A 572 8.91 -32.41 10.72
C ASP A 572 9.26 -33.59 11.64
N GLU A 573 9.70 -34.71 11.06
CA GLU A 573 9.98 -35.94 11.80
C GLU A 573 11.12 -35.75 12.82
N SER A 574 12.18 -35.05 12.42
CA SER A 574 13.35 -34.80 13.29
C SER A 574 12.99 -33.91 14.47
N ILE A 575 12.19 -32.86 14.24
CA ILE A 575 11.70 -31.98 15.30
C ILE A 575 10.73 -32.75 16.19
N SER A 576 9.81 -33.51 15.61
CA SER A 576 8.83 -34.30 16.35
C SER A 576 9.47 -35.32 17.29
N GLN A 577 10.55 -35.98 16.86
CA GLN A 577 11.29 -36.91 17.72
C GLN A 577 12.02 -36.19 18.87
N SER A 578 12.50 -34.96 18.63
CA SER A 578 13.28 -34.20 19.63
C SER A 578 12.44 -33.39 20.64
N ALA A 579 11.37 -32.76 20.18
CA ALA A 579 10.56 -31.80 20.94
C ALA A 579 9.16 -32.32 21.27
N GLY A 580 8.69 -33.35 20.55
CA GLY A 580 7.32 -33.85 20.63
C GLY A 580 6.30 -32.95 19.92
N HIS A 581 5.17 -33.54 19.54
CA HIS A 581 3.99 -32.82 19.07
C HIS A 581 2.72 -33.49 19.63
N PRO A 582 1.67 -32.71 19.96
CA PRO A 582 0.39 -33.27 20.39
C PRO A 582 -0.24 -34.12 19.26
N ALA A 583 -0.94 -35.19 19.62
CA ALA A 583 -1.68 -35.98 18.66
C ALA A 583 -2.97 -35.23 18.25
N THR A 584 -3.20 -35.11 16.95
CA THR A 584 -4.40 -34.46 16.40
C THR A 584 -5.11 -35.46 15.48
N PRO A 585 -6.41 -35.73 15.67
CA PRO A 585 -7.19 -36.51 14.71
C PRO A 585 -7.30 -35.77 13.37
N PRO A 586 -7.69 -36.47 12.28
CA PRO A 586 -8.04 -35.82 11.02
C PRO A 586 -9.29 -34.96 11.21
N PHE A 587 -9.09 -33.66 11.42
CA PHE A 587 -10.12 -32.76 11.97
C PHE A 587 -11.36 -32.67 11.06
N MET A 588 -11.17 -32.45 9.76
CA MET A 588 -12.27 -32.26 8.80
C MET A 588 -13.09 -33.54 8.60
N GLU A 589 -12.44 -34.70 8.50
CA GLU A 589 -13.09 -36.01 8.44
C GLU A 589 -13.85 -36.31 9.74
N THR A 590 -13.29 -35.93 10.88
CA THR A 590 -13.96 -36.08 12.18
C THR A 590 -15.22 -35.21 12.25
N MET A 591 -15.15 -33.95 11.79
CA MET A 591 -16.32 -33.06 11.71
C MET A 591 -17.41 -33.63 10.79
N ALA A 592 -17.06 -34.11 9.60
CA ALA A 592 -18.01 -34.75 8.69
C ALA A 592 -18.65 -36.00 9.33
N SER A 593 -17.86 -36.83 10.02
CA SER A 593 -18.36 -38.01 10.74
C SER A 593 -19.33 -37.64 11.88
N LEU A 594 -19.12 -36.52 12.57
CA LEU A 594 -20.04 -36.04 13.61
C LEU A 594 -21.37 -35.62 13.01
N VAL A 595 -21.37 -34.92 11.87
CA VAL A 595 -22.58 -34.57 11.14
C VAL A 595 -23.34 -35.83 10.71
N VAL A 596 -22.65 -36.78 10.06
CA VAL A 596 -23.27 -38.03 9.56
C VAL A 596 -23.86 -38.88 10.68
N SER A 597 -23.20 -38.96 11.84
CA SER A 597 -23.66 -39.78 12.97
C SER A 597 -24.85 -39.21 13.72
N HIS A 598 -25.12 -37.90 13.61
CA HIS A 598 -26.19 -37.23 14.36
C HIS A 598 -27.36 -36.77 13.47
N ALA A 599 -27.16 -36.68 12.16
CA ALA A 599 -28.21 -36.32 11.22
C ALA A 599 -29.33 -37.36 11.21
N SER A 600 -30.58 -36.91 11.17
CA SER A 600 -31.76 -37.78 11.18
C SER A 600 -31.93 -38.57 9.88
N ARG A 601 -31.47 -38.00 8.76
CA ARG A 601 -31.42 -38.62 7.44
C ARG A 601 -30.31 -37.97 6.60
N PRO A 602 -29.75 -38.70 5.61
CA PRO A 602 -28.69 -38.19 4.75
C PRO A 602 -29.24 -37.45 3.50
N GLY A 603 -30.19 -36.54 3.68
CA GLY A 603 -30.77 -35.77 2.57
C GLY A 603 -29.86 -34.62 2.15
N SER A 604 -30.03 -33.45 2.76
CA SER A 604 -29.30 -32.23 2.41
C SER A 604 -28.48 -31.66 3.57
N VAL A 605 -27.28 -31.14 3.27
CA VAL A 605 -26.39 -30.50 4.25
C VAL A 605 -25.80 -29.20 3.73
N LEU A 606 -25.75 -28.19 4.60
CA LEU A 606 -25.07 -26.92 4.36
C LEU A 606 -23.76 -26.91 5.15
N ASP A 607 -22.63 -26.83 4.46
CA ASP A 607 -21.30 -26.61 5.05
C ASP A 607 -20.96 -25.12 4.95
N LEU A 608 -21.12 -24.38 6.04
CA LEU A 608 -20.99 -22.93 6.10
C LEU A 608 -19.65 -22.54 6.72
N GLY A 609 -18.82 -21.83 5.94
CA GLY A 609 -17.40 -21.64 6.22
C GLY A 609 -16.56 -22.86 5.79
N CYS A 610 -16.84 -23.40 4.60
CA CYS A 610 -16.30 -24.68 4.14
C CYS A 610 -14.79 -24.65 3.80
N ALA A 611 -14.18 -23.46 3.74
CA ALA A 611 -12.82 -23.23 3.28
C ALA A 611 -12.50 -24.02 2.00
N VAL A 612 -11.38 -24.75 1.96
CA VAL A 612 -10.94 -25.53 0.78
C VAL A 612 -11.70 -26.86 0.61
N GLY A 613 -12.83 -27.04 1.30
CA GLY A 613 -13.87 -28.02 0.94
C GLY A 613 -13.70 -29.45 1.41
N ARG A 614 -12.66 -29.79 2.22
CA ARG A 614 -12.43 -31.19 2.63
C ARG A 614 -13.63 -31.81 3.34
N ALA A 615 -14.20 -31.12 4.33
CA ALA A 615 -15.38 -31.62 5.04
C ALA A 615 -16.56 -31.80 4.08
N SER A 616 -16.76 -30.88 3.15
CA SER A 616 -17.80 -30.94 2.12
C SER A 616 -17.66 -32.16 1.21
N PHE A 617 -16.43 -32.50 0.78
CA PHE A 617 -16.18 -33.72 0.02
C PHE A 617 -16.51 -34.99 0.80
N GLU A 618 -16.18 -35.05 2.08
CA GLU A 618 -16.53 -36.19 2.95
C GLU A 618 -18.04 -36.29 3.18
N LEU A 619 -18.72 -35.16 3.42
CA LEU A 619 -20.17 -35.09 3.54
C LEU A 619 -20.86 -35.55 2.25
N ALA A 620 -20.33 -35.17 1.09
CA ALA A 620 -20.83 -35.58 -0.22
C ALA A 620 -20.61 -37.07 -0.52
N ARG A 621 -19.98 -37.85 0.37
CA ARG A 621 -20.00 -39.32 0.29
C ARG A 621 -21.29 -39.89 0.88
N HIS A 622 -21.88 -39.19 1.84
CA HIS A 622 -23.01 -39.66 2.64
C HIS A 622 -24.33 -38.98 2.32
N PHE A 623 -24.33 -37.67 2.05
CA PHE A 623 -25.53 -36.88 1.76
C PHE A 623 -25.85 -36.87 0.26
N GLU A 624 -27.14 -36.74 -0.06
CA GLU A 624 -27.65 -36.60 -1.44
C GLU A 624 -27.36 -35.22 -2.04
N ASP A 625 -27.25 -34.20 -1.19
CA ASP A 625 -27.21 -32.79 -1.58
C ASP A 625 -26.32 -32.00 -0.61
N VAL A 626 -25.21 -31.45 -1.10
CA VAL A 626 -24.25 -30.67 -0.30
C VAL A 626 -24.07 -29.29 -0.91
N VAL A 627 -24.40 -28.26 -0.14
CA VAL A 627 -24.09 -26.87 -0.46
C VAL A 627 -22.97 -26.44 0.47
N ALA A 628 -21.84 -26.01 -0.10
CA ALA A 628 -20.65 -25.61 0.62
C ALA A 628 -20.36 -24.14 0.32
N VAL A 629 -20.32 -23.33 1.37
CA VAL A 629 -20.25 -21.88 1.26
C VAL A 629 -19.05 -21.37 2.03
N ASP A 630 -18.27 -20.48 1.43
CA ASP A 630 -17.24 -19.73 2.12
C ASP A 630 -17.21 -18.29 1.61
N TYR A 631 -16.71 -17.37 2.43
CA TYR A 631 -16.55 -15.98 2.03
C TYR A 631 -15.37 -15.81 1.05
N SER A 632 -14.33 -16.67 1.18
CA SER A 632 -13.11 -16.62 0.37
C SER A 632 -13.32 -17.19 -1.04
N ASP A 633 -13.02 -16.39 -2.06
CA ASP A 633 -13.02 -16.80 -3.45
C ASP A 633 -11.89 -17.80 -3.75
N SER A 634 -10.69 -17.58 -3.20
CA SER A 634 -9.54 -18.47 -3.39
C SER A 634 -9.78 -19.87 -2.81
N PHE A 635 -10.42 -19.97 -1.64
CA PHE A 635 -10.78 -21.26 -1.05
C PHE A 635 -11.83 -22.00 -1.88
N ILE A 636 -12.85 -21.28 -2.34
CA ILE A 636 -13.90 -21.84 -3.22
C ILE A 636 -13.31 -22.25 -4.57
N ALA A 637 -12.44 -21.44 -5.17
CA ALA A 637 -11.75 -21.77 -6.42
C ALA A 637 -10.88 -23.02 -6.28
N ALA A 638 -10.13 -23.15 -5.18
CA ALA A 638 -9.34 -24.35 -4.89
C ALA A 638 -10.22 -25.59 -4.71
N ALA A 639 -11.35 -25.47 -3.99
CA ALA A 639 -12.32 -26.54 -3.81
C ALA A 639 -12.98 -26.96 -5.14
N GLN A 640 -13.38 -26.00 -5.97
CA GLN A 640 -13.91 -26.25 -7.32
C GLN A 640 -12.86 -26.89 -8.24
N HIS A 641 -11.59 -26.49 -8.14
CA HIS A 641 -10.51 -27.11 -8.88
C HIS A 641 -10.31 -28.57 -8.48
N LEU A 642 -10.29 -28.85 -7.17
CA LEU A 642 -10.25 -30.20 -6.62
C LEU A 642 -11.46 -31.03 -7.03
N GLN A 643 -12.64 -30.41 -7.13
CA GLN A 643 -13.85 -31.07 -7.61
C GLN A 643 -13.74 -31.48 -9.09
N GLN A 644 -13.20 -30.60 -9.93
CA GLN A 644 -13.08 -30.83 -11.37
C GLN A 644 -11.94 -31.79 -11.74
N HIS A 645 -10.79 -31.65 -11.07
CA HIS A 645 -9.55 -32.33 -11.46
C HIS A 645 -9.13 -33.44 -10.49
N GLY A 646 -9.74 -33.52 -9.30
CA GLY A 646 -9.41 -34.50 -8.26
C GLY A 646 -8.10 -34.25 -7.52
N GLN A 647 -7.29 -33.27 -7.94
CA GLN A 647 -6.02 -32.93 -7.32
C GLN A 647 -5.64 -31.46 -7.54
N LEU A 648 -4.83 -30.90 -6.65
CA LEU A 648 -4.31 -29.53 -6.71
C LEU A 648 -2.91 -29.48 -6.05
N ASP A 649 -1.92 -28.96 -6.76
CA ASP A 649 -0.58 -28.73 -6.21
C ASP A 649 -0.55 -27.46 -5.35
N TYR A 650 0.22 -27.49 -4.26
CA TYR A 650 0.34 -26.38 -3.30
C TYR A 650 1.69 -26.40 -2.58
N GLU A 651 2.09 -25.29 -1.97
CA GLU A 651 3.44 -25.13 -1.42
C GLU A 651 3.45 -25.12 0.11
N ARG A 652 4.15 -26.07 0.74
CA ARG A 652 4.39 -26.06 2.18
C ARG A 652 5.63 -25.23 2.52
N LEU A 653 5.46 -24.16 3.27
CA LEU A 653 6.57 -23.31 3.71
C LEU A 653 7.52 -24.05 4.67
N GLU A 654 8.81 -24.05 4.34
CA GLU A 654 9.87 -24.60 5.20
C GLU A 654 10.55 -23.48 5.99
N SER A 655 11.17 -22.52 5.30
CA SER A 655 11.88 -21.39 5.91
C SER A 655 12.22 -20.32 4.86
N GLY A 656 11.89 -19.06 5.13
CA GLY A 656 12.16 -17.96 4.21
C GLY A 656 11.58 -18.24 2.82
N ARG A 657 12.44 -18.35 1.80
CA ARG A 657 12.06 -18.68 0.41
C ARG A 657 11.93 -20.18 0.10
N HIS A 658 12.21 -21.06 1.06
CA HIS A 658 12.22 -22.51 0.82
C HIS A 658 10.84 -23.11 1.07
N THR A 659 10.31 -23.79 0.07
CA THR A 659 9.04 -24.50 0.12
C THR A 659 9.22 -25.97 -0.30
N THR A 660 8.23 -26.79 0.04
CA THR A 660 8.07 -28.16 -0.47
C THR A 660 6.74 -28.24 -1.19
N THR A 661 6.73 -28.57 -2.48
CA THR A 661 5.52 -28.85 -3.25
C THR A 661 4.83 -30.11 -2.73
N LEU A 662 3.56 -29.98 -2.38
CA LEU A 662 2.66 -31.06 -1.99
C LEU A 662 1.44 -31.07 -2.92
N GLN A 663 0.63 -32.12 -2.83
CA GLN A 663 -0.57 -32.25 -3.65
C GLN A 663 -1.78 -32.63 -2.79
N ALA A 664 -2.80 -31.77 -2.81
CA ALA A 664 -4.11 -32.09 -2.26
C ALA A 664 -4.81 -33.05 -3.22
N ARG A 665 -5.50 -34.06 -2.70
CA ARG A 665 -6.15 -35.10 -3.50
C ARG A 665 -7.54 -35.42 -2.96
N VAL A 666 -8.49 -35.57 -3.87
CA VAL A 666 -9.85 -36.06 -3.60
C VAL A 666 -10.12 -37.24 -4.53
N GLU A 667 -10.35 -38.41 -3.94
CA GLU A 667 -10.69 -39.60 -4.72
C GLU A 667 -12.15 -39.58 -5.15
N ASN A 668 -12.40 -39.62 -6.46
CA ASN A 668 -13.74 -39.61 -7.06
C ASN A 668 -14.61 -38.45 -6.55
N PRO A 669 -14.21 -37.19 -6.82
CA PRO A 669 -14.94 -36.03 -6.32
C PRO A 669 -16.41 -36.06 -6.78
N ALA A 670 -17.32 -35.70 -5.88
CA ALA A 670 -18.73 -35.58 -6.21
C ALA A 670 -18.94 -34.50 -7.27
N GLY A 671 -19.75 -34.78 -8.29
CA GLY A 671 -20.07 -33.83 -9.33
C GLY A 671 -20.94 -32.64 -8.84
N PRO A 672 -21.08 -31.59 -9.67
CA PRO A 672 -21.81 -30.38 -9.31
C PRO A 672 -23.31 -30.62 -9.02
N ASP A 673 -23.89 -31.70 -9.54
CA ASP A 673 -25.27 -32.10 -9.27
C ASP A 673 -25.50 -32.58 -7.82
N ARG A 674 -24.43 -32.80 -7.06
CA ARG A 674 -24.45 -33.34 -5.69
C ARG A 674 -23.71 -32.47 -4.68
N LEU A 675 -22.65 -31.78 -5.10
CA LEU A 675 -21.84 -30.89 -4.27
C LEU A 675 -21.64 -29.57 -5.01
N GLN A 676 -22.11 -28.47 -4.44
CA GLN A 676 -21.89 -27.14 -5.01
C GLN A 676 -21.06 -26.29 -4.05
N PHE A 677 -19.93 -25.79 -4.54
CA PHE A 677 -19.12 -24.78 -3.85
C PHE A 677 -19.53 -23.39 -4.32
N MET A 678 -19.85 -22.51 -3.38
CA MET A 678 -20.35 -21.16 -3.65
C MET A 678 -19.64 -20.14 -2.77
N GLN A 679 -19.29 -19.00 -3.35
CA GLN A 679 -18.88 -17.85 -2.54
C GLN A 679 -20.12 -17.22 -1.90
N GLY A 680 -20.05 -16.89 -0.61
CA GLY A 680 -21.18 -16.30 0.10
C GLY A 680 -20.90 -15.82 1.51
N ASP A 681 -21.74 -14.90 1.99
CA ASP A 681 -21.69 -14.38 3.35
C ASP A 681 -22.54 -15.25 4.29
N ALA A 682 -21.87 -15.89 5.26
CA ALA A 682 -22.53 -16.69 6.29
C ALA A 682 -23.49 -15.89 7.19
N GLY A 683 -23.29 -14.58 7.32
CA GLY A 683 -24.20 -13.68 8.02
C GLY A 683 -25.48 -13.35 7.24
N ASN A 684 -25.59 -13.70 5.96
CA ASN A 684 -26.70 -13.32 5.09
C ASN A 684 -27.10 -14.42 4.07
N LEU A 685 -27.76 -15.47 4.56
CA LEU A 685 -28.27 -16.58 3.77
C LEU A 685 -29.55 -16.22 2.97
N GLN A 686 -30.26 -15.14 3.32
CA GLN A 686 -31.50 -14.73 2.65
C GLN A 686 -31.27 -13.81 1.43
N GLY A 687 -30.15 -13.09 1.38
CA GLY A 687 -29.78 -12.23 0.25
C GLY A 687 -29.19 -12.97 -0.96
N SER A 688 -29.09 -14.30 -0.90
CA SER A 688 -28.31 -15.13 -1.81
C SER A 688 -29.05 -16.45 -2.10
N SER A 689 -28.81 -17.08 -3.25
CA SER A 689 -29.34 -18.42 -3.57
C SER A 689 -28.78 -19.55 -2.69
N LEU A 690 -28.13 -19.22 -1.56
CA LEU A 690 -27.42 -20.13 -0.64
C LEU A 690 -28.35 -20.88 0.33
N SER A 691 -29.62 -20.47 0.42
CA SER A 691 -30.58 -20.99 1.41
C SER A 691 -31.38 -22.20 0.96
N GLN A 692 -31.04 -22.84 -0.17
CA GLN A 692 -31.81 -23.93 -0.75
C GLN A 692 -30.95 -25.15 -1.13
N PRO A 693 -31.40 -26.38 -0.84
CA PRO A 693 -30.79 -27.60 -1.38
C PRO A 693 -30.86 -27.64 -2.93
N LEU A 694 -29.84 -28.20 -3.59
CA LEU A 694 -29.72 -28.37 -5.05
C LEU A 694 -30.89 -29.14 -5.67
N SER A 695 -31.47 -30.06 -4.92
CA SER A 695 -32.54 -30.95 -5.35
C SER A 695 -33.93 -30.30 -5.46
N GLN A 696 -34.09 -29.02 -5.05
CA GLN A 696 -35.39 -28.33 -5.08
C GLN A 696 -35.51 -27.28 -6.21
N PRO A 697 -36.72 -27.07 -6.78
CA PRO A 697 -36.93 -26.06 -7.82
C PRO A 697 -36.71 -24.65 -7.26
N PRO A 698 -36.17 -23.71 -8.06
CA PRO A 698 -36.13 -22.31 -7.66
C PRO A 698 -37.58 -21.84 -7.42
N ASN A 699 -37.85 -21.34 -6.20
CA ASN A 699 -39.13 -20.85 -5.67
C ASN A 699 -39.93 -21.79 -4.73
N GLU A 700 -39.39 -22.91 -4.27
CA GLU A 700 -39.92 -23.64 -3.11
C GLU A 700 -38.97 -23.51 -1.89
N ALA A 701 -39.52 -23.43 -0.68
CA ALA A 701 -38.73 -23.26 0.55
C ALA A 701 -38.07 -24.59 0.96
N GLY A 702 -36.93 -24.89 0.34
CA GLY A 702 -36.10 -26.04 0.73
C GLY A 702 -35.39 -25.82 2.06
N ARG A 703 -35.29 -26.87 2.87
CA ARG A 703 -34.58 -26.86 4.16
C ARG A 703 -33.50 -27.95 4.18
N PHE A 704 -32.39 -27.67 4.84
CA PHE A 704 -31.27 -28.59 5.08
C PHE A 704 -31.57 -29.54 6.25
N ASP A 705 -31.15 -30.80 6.16
CA ASP A 705 -31.23 -31.76 7.27
C ASP A 705 -30.09 -31.59 8.29
N ALA A 706 -28.97 -31.00 7.85
CA ALA A 706 -27.85 -30.65 8.70
C ALA A 706 -27.18 -29.34 8.27
N VAL A 707 -26.60 -28.62 9.23
CA VAL A 707 -25.73 -27.47 9.00
C VAL A 707 -24.44 -27.69 9.77
N LEU A 708 -23.29 -27.52 9.12
CA LEU A 708 -21.97 -27.53 9.71
C LEU A 708 -21.40 -26.10 9.70
N MET A 709 -20.93 -25.63 10.86
CA MET A 709 -20.15 -24.39 10.99
C MET A 709 -18.85 -24.71 11.72
N SER A 710 -17.81 -25.00 10.94
CA SER A 710 -16.53 -25.47 11.46
C SER A 710 -15.54 -24.32 11.66
N ASN A 711 -15.29 -23.94 12.92
CA ASN A 711 -14.39 -22.83 13.30
C ASN A 711 -14.76 -21.46 12.69
N LEU A 712 -16.04 -21.27 12.39
CA LEU A 712 -16.55 -20.08 11.71
C LEU A 712 -16.98 -18.97 12.68
N LEU A 713 -17.68 -19.31 13.76
CA LEU A 713 -18.41 -18.32 14.59
C LEU A 713 -17.50 -17.18 15.11
N CYS A 714 -16.31 -17.50 15.60
CA CYS A 714 -15.36 -16.51 16.13
C CYS A 714 -14.65 -15.68 15.05
N ARG A 715 -15.03 -15.84 13.78
CA ARG A 715 -14.53 -15.07 12.62
C ARG A 715 -15.63 -14.23 11.96
N LEU A 716 -16.85 -14.23 12.49
CA LEU A 716 -17.97 -13.48 11.95
C LEU A 716 -18.10 -12.08 12.58
N PRO A 717 -18.51 -11.06 11.81
CA PRO A 717 -18.75 -9.71 12.36
C PRO A 717 -19.93 -9.67 13.33
N ASP A 718 -20.89 -10.58 13.17
CA ASP A 718 -22.05 -10.72 14.06
C ASP A 718 -22.44 -12.20 14.18
N PRO A 719 -21.78 -12.96 15.07
CA PRO A 719 -22.06 -14.39 15.24
C PRO A 719 -23.48 -14.66 15.75
N ALA A 720 -24.05 -13.76 16.56
CA ALA A 720 -25.42 -13.87 17.06
C ALA A 720 -26.43 -13.72 15.91
N ALA A 721 -26.24 -12.74 15.04
CA ALA A 721 -27.08 -12.56 13.85
C ALA A 721 -26.99 -13.77 12.92
N CYS A 722 -25.79 -14.34 12.75
CA CYS A 722 -25.62 -15.55 11.97
C CYS A 722 -26.44 -16.73 12.52
N LEU A 723 -26.35 -17.00 13.83
CA LEU A 723 -27.12 -18.07 14.49
C LEU A 723 -28.63 -17.83 14.44
N ALA A 724 -29.06 -16.58 14.55
CA ALA A 724 -30.48 -16.20 14.51
C ALA A 724 -31.17 -16.62 13.20
N GLN A 725 -30.43 -16.75 12.09
CA GLN A 725 -30.96 -17.23 10.80
C GLN A 725 -31.47 -18.68 10.88
N PHE A 726 -30.97 -19.49 11.81
CA PHE A 726 -31.38 -20.89 11.98
C PHE A 726 -32.56 -21.07 12.95
N VAL A 727 -33.10 -19.98 13.49
CA VAL A 727 -34.22 -19.96 14.43
C VAL A 727 -35.49 -19.44 13.74
N GLY A 728 -36.65 -19.98 14.12
CA GLY A 728 -37.96 -19.51 13.62
C GLY A 728 -38.41 -20.12 12.28
N ASP A 729 -39.58 -19.72 11.79
CA ASP A 729 -40.27 -20.39 10.66
C ASP A 729 -39.54 -20.25 9.32
N ALA A 730 -38.74 -19.19 9.15
CA ALA A 730 -37.95 -18.94 7.95
C ALA A 730 -36.58 -19.60 7.95
N SER A 731 -36.25 -20.39 8.98
CA SER A 731 -34.93 -21.01 9.10
C SER A 731 -34.68 -22.03 7.98
N PRO A 732 -33.47 -22.03 7.40
CA PRO A 732 -33.09 -22.97 6.36
C PRO A 732 -32.82 -24.38 6.90
N LEU A 733 -32.83 -24.60 8.22
CA LEU A 733 -32.66 -25.92 8.83
C LEU A 733 -34.02 -26.60 9.05
N ALA A 734 -34.18 -27.86 8.66
CA ALA A 734 -35.41 -28.62 8.82
C ALA A 734 -35.76 -28.89 10.30
N GLU A 735 -37.04 -29.11 10.60
CA GLU A 735 -37.45 -29.62 11.91
C GLU A 735 -36.84 -31.01 12.13
N GLY A 736 -36.28 -31.24 13.32
CA GLY A 736 -35.48 -32.44 13.61
C GLY A 736 -34.08 -32.45 12.98
N GLY A 737 -33.71 -31.42 12.20
CA GLY A 737 -32.37 -31.24 11.65
C GLY A 737 -31.35 -30.84 12.71
N ILE A 738 -30.07 -30.96 12.38
CA ILE A 738 -28.97 -30.68 13.31
C ILE A 738 -28.12 -29.47 12.89
N LEU A 739 -27.64 -28.72 13.87
CA LEU A 739 -26.66 -27.64 13.74
C LEU A 739 -25.39 -28.05 14.50
N VAL A 740 -24.30 -28.26 13.77
CA VAL A 740 -22.99 -28.63 14.31
C VAL A 740 -22.09 -27.41 14.32
N LEU A 741 -21.67 -26.99 15.51
CA LEU A 741 -20.82 -25.83 15.72
C LEU A 741 -19.46 -26.28 16.25
N ALA A 742 -18.37 -25.84 15.65
CA ALA A 742 -17.04 -25.93 16.23
C ALA A 742 -16.46 -24.53 16.39
N SER A 743 -15.92 -24.22 17.56
CA SER A 743 -15.26 -22.94 17.82
C SER A 743 -14.10 -23.11 18.80
N PRO A 744 -12.92 -22.55 18.52
CA PRO A 744 -11.84 -22.45 19.50
C PRO A 744 -12.05 -21.32 20.51
N ASN A 745 -13.12 -20.53 20.35
CA ASN A 745 -13.47 -19.39 21.21
C ASN A 745 -12.36 -18.33 21.31
N THR A 746 -11.60 -18.15 20.23
CA THR A 746 -10.44 -17.25 20.20
C THR A 746 -10.80 -15.76 20.17
N TRP A 747 -12.06 -15.41 19.84
CA TRP A 747 -12.67 -14.07 19.83
C TRP A 747 -11.68 -12.89 19.73
N MET A 748 -11.55 -12.31 18.53
CA MET A 748 -10.66 -11.18 18.29
C MET A 748 -11.44 -9.99 17.73
N GLU A 749 -11.19 -8.79 18.25
CA GLU A 749 -11.90 -7.56 17.88
C GLU A 749 -11.75 -7.20 16.38
N GLN A 750 -10.70 -7.72 15.73
CA GLN A 750 -10.51 -7.57 14.29
C GLN A 750 -11.60 -8.27 13.43
N TYR A 751 -12.29 -9.27 13.98
CA TYR A 751 -13.39 -9.96 13.28
C TYR A 751 -14.75 -9.60 13.84
N THR A 752 -14.89 -9.58 15.16
CA THR A 752 -16.16 -9.39 15.86
C THR A 752 -15.98 -8.25 16.86
N PRO A 753 -16.80 -7.18 16.87
CA PRO A 753 -16.74 -6.19 17.94
C PRO A 753 -16.87 -6.85 19.32
N ALA A 754 -16.12 -6.38 20.33
CA ALA A 754 -16.05 -7.01 21.65
C ALA A 754 -17.44 -7.20 22.29
N GLU A 755 -18.35 -6.24 22.09
CA GLU A 755 -19.73 -6.32 22.57
C GLU A 755 -20.58 -7.40 21.91
N LYS A 756 -20.09 -8.03 20.84
CA LYS A 756 -20.75 -9.11 20.08
C LYS A 756 -20.05 -10.47 20.25
N PHE A 757 -19.03 -10.58 21.10
CA PHE A 757 -18.45 -11.88 21.42
C PHE A 757 -19.50 -12.80 22.07
N LEU A 758 -19.49 -14.07 21.66
CA LEU A 758 -20.27 -15.13 22.32
C LEU A 758 -19.36 -15.91 23.27
N ASP A 759 -18.59 -15.18 24.08
CA ASP A 759 -17.62 -15.73 25.01
C ASP A 759 -18.20 -15.94 26.41
N ALA A 760 -17.51 -16.78 27.17
CA ALA A 760 -17.84 -17.08 28.56
C ALA A 760 -16.56 -17.52 29.30
N PRO A 761 -16.56 -17.53 30.65
CA PRO A 761 -15.39 -17.93 31.43
C PRO A 761 -14.89 -19.36 31.19
N ASP A 762 -15.77 -20.26 30.72
CA ASP A 762 -15.47 -21.67 30.43
C ASP A 762 -16.41 -22.23 29.34
N SER A 763 -16.15 -23.47 28.91
CA SER A 763 -16.91 -24.15 27.85
C SER A 763 -18.37 -24.37 28.21
N ASP A 764 -18.70 -24.63 29.48
CA ASP A 764 -20.08 -24.82 29.93
C ASP A 764 -20.86 -23.48 29.82
N GLY A 765 -20.24 -22.36 30.24
CA GLY A 765 -20.79 -21.03 30.03
C GLY A 765 -20.96 -20.68 28.55
N ALA A 766 -20.04 -21.10 27.68
CA ALA A 766 -20.17 -20.88 26.23
C ALA A 766 -21.37 -21.65 25.65
N VAL A 767 -21.62 -22.88 26.12
CA VAL A 767 -22.84 -23.63 25.79
C VAL A 767 -24.09 -22.90 26.25
N GLU A 768 -24.09 -22.31 27.45
CA GLU A 768 -25.24 -21.53 27.95
C GLU A 768 -25.54 -20.30 27.08
N VAL A 769 -24.50 -19.58 26.64
CA VAL A 769 -24.63 -18.46 25.69
C VAL A 769 -25.24 -18.94 24.37
N LEU A 770 -24.72 -20.02 23.78
CA LEU A 770 -25.26 -20.61 22.55
C LEU A 770 -26.71 -21.07 22.72
N ALA A 771 -27.05 -21.72 23.85
CA ALA A 771 -28.40 -22.16 24.15
C ALA A 771 -29.39 -20.98 24.21
N SER A 772 -28.96 -19.84 24.73
CA SER A 772 -29.79 -18.63 24.80
C SER A 772 -30.14 -18.06 23.41
N LEU A 773 -29.25 -18.27 22.43
CA LEU A 773 -29.40 -17.81 21.04
C LEU A 773 -30.10 -18.83 20.14
N LEU A 774 -30.25 -20.08 20.59
CA LEU A 774 -30.86 -21.18 19.85
C LEU A 774 -32.17 -21.67 20.52
N PRO A 775 -33.18 -20.79 20.73
CA PRO A 775 -34.44 -21.23 21.31
C PRO A 775 -35.11 -22.26 20.40
N GLY A 776 -35.64 -23.33 21.01
CA GLY A 776 -36.22 -24.45 20.27
C GLY A 776 -35.19 -25.50 19.82
N PHE A 777 -33.92 -25.40 20.23
CA PHE A 777 -32.94 -26.46 20.04
C PHE A 777 -32.72 -27.27 21.32
N GLU A 778 -32.22 -28.50 21.18
CA GLU A 778 -31.68 -29.34 22.26
C GLU A 778 -30.22 -29.69 21.97
N LEU A 779 -29.35 -29.57 22.98
CA LEU A 779 -27.97 -30.04 22.87
C LEU A 779 -27.95 -31.57 22.91
N LEU A 780 -27.36 -32.19 21.89
CA LEU A 780 -27.22 -33.65 21.79
C LEU A 780 -25.85 -34.14 22.21
N HIS A 781 -24.80 -33.39 21.87
CA HIS A 781 -23.41 -33.81 22.04
C HIS A 781 -22.51 -32.60 22.23
N GLN A 782 -21.44 -32.78 23.01
CA GLN A 782 -20.32 -31.85 23.05
C GLN A 782 -19.00 -32.58 23.24
N GLN A 783 -17.92 -32.09 22.62
CA GLN A 783 -16.57 -32.63 22.79
C GLN A 783 -15.49 -31.61 22.43
N ASP A 784 -14.29 -31.80 22.97
CA ASP A 784 -13.10 -31.08 22.54
C ASP A 784 -12.43 -31.81 21.37
N LEU A 785 -12.12 -31.07 20.30
CA LEU A 785 -11.48 -31.60 19.10
C LEU A 785 -10.20 -30.81 18.77
N PRO A 786 -9.01 -31.37 19.02
CA PRO A 786 -7.76 -30.69 18.74
C PRO A 786 -7.39 -30.74 17.26
N PHE A 787 -6.76 -29.67 16.77
CA PHE A 787 -6.16 -29.59 15.45
C PHE A 787 -4.89 -28.77 15.46
N MET A 788 -4.19 -28.76 14.33
CA MET A 788 -2.94 -28.03 14.18
C MET A 788 -2.85 -27.39 12.80
N ILE A 789 -2.44 -26.12 12.77
CA ILE A 789 -2.09 -25.39 11.55
C ILE A 789 -0.58 -25.16 11.57
N ARG A 790 0.10 -25.50 10.48
CA ARG A 790 1.54 -25.29 10.33
C ARG A 790 1.79 -24.02 9.52
N GLU A 791 2.44 -23.03 10.13
CA GLU A 791 2.84 -21.81 9.42
C GLU A 791 4.15 -22.00 8.64
N HIS A 792 5.16 -22.60 9.27
CA HIS A 792 6.39 -23.03 8.61
C HIS A 792 7.04 -24.17 9.41
N ARG A 793 8.19 -24.70 8.97
CA ARG A 793 8.85 -25.90 9.55
C ARG A 793 9.00 -25.92 11.08
N ARG A 794 9.05 -24.75 11.71
CA ARG A 794 9.31 -24.57 13.16
C ARG A 794 8.22 -23.80 13.90
N LYS A 795 7.12 -23.40 13.24
CA LYS A 795 6.02 -22.63 13.85
C LYS A 795 4.70 -23.30 13.54
N TYR A 796 4.00 -23.65 14.60
CA TYR A 796 2.75 -24.42 14.59
C TYR A 796 1.77 -23.75 15.55
N GLU A 797 0.52 -23.68 15.15
CA GLU A 797 -0.59 -23.32 16.01
C GLU A 797 -1.31 -24.61 16.43
N TYR A 798 -1.32 -24.90 17.73
CA TYR A 798 -2.11 -26.00 18.28
C TYR A 798 -3.38 -25.43 18.90
N VAL A 799 -4.52 -25.89 18.41
CA VAL A 799 -5.84 -25.32 18.75
C VAL A 799 -6.77 -26.45 19.16
N VAL A 800 -7.66 -26.19 20.11
CA VAL A 800 -8.71 -27.13 20.53
C VAL A 800 -10.06 -26.47 20.30
N SER A 801 -10.85 -27.02 19.38
CA SER A 801 -12.22 -26.55 19.15
C SER A 801 -13.17 -27.22 20.11
N HIS A 802 -14.01 -26.43 20.76
CA HIS A 802 -15.19 -26.92 21.44
C HIS A 802 -16.28 -27.17 20.40
N VAL A 803 -16.63 -28.44 20.22
CA VAL A 803 -17.65 -28.89 19.27
C VAL A 803 -18.95 -29.13 20.01
N THR A 804 -20.05 -28.56 19.52
CA THR A 804 -21.40 -28.77 20.04
C THR A 804 -22.36 -29.15 18.91
N ILE A 805 -23.29 -30.06 19.18
CA ILE A 805 -24.29 -30.52 18.22
C ILE A 805 -25.69 -30.27 18.79
N TRP A 806 -26.48 -29.50 18.07
CA TRP A 806 -27.81 -29.06 18.48
C TRP A 806 -28.86 -29.61 17.54
N ARG A 807 -29.97 -30.14 18.05
CA ARG A 807 -31.11 -30.55 17.24
C ARG A 807 -32.24 -29.56 17.35
N ARG A 808 -32.79 -29.15 16.21
CA ARG A 808 -34.01 -28.34 16.16
C ARG A 808 -35.21 -29.19 16.57
N LYS A 809 -35.95 -28.79 17.60
CA LYS A 809 -37.13 -29.50 18.06
C LYS A 809 -38.23 -29.49 16.98
N LEU A 810 -39.01 -30.57 16.97
CA LEU A 810 -40.22 -30.74 16.16
C LEU A 810 -41.33 -29.77 16.58
#